data_AF-A0AAV2JN74-F1
#
_entry.id   AF-A0AAV2JN74-F1
#
_cell.length_a   1.000
_cell.length_b   1.000
_cell.length_c   1.000
_cell.angle_alpha   90.00
_cell.angle_beta   90.00
_cell.angle_gamma   90.00
#
_symmetry.space_group_name_H-M   'P 1'
#
loop_
_entity.id
_entity.type
_entity.pdbx_description
1 polymer ?
#
loop_
_entity_poly.entity_id
_entity_poly.type
_entity_poly.pdbx_seq_one_letter_code
_entity_poly.pdbx_strand_id
1 'polypeptide(L)'
;MIPEATRCLRSAGVGWTFSGLLRETTLLCAHGPPRRHFSLHRCLRARPPYPKPPRETVHIPGLERITYAERMHYVPGLARPEMWPPWERDYKDPHRYRSPPQSEMPLRKELPCYVFHQRTNALEGVPQALWLTKTKLIDGLPPRLLSLGQDPANHIPDQDERVKNAIKHARFWDTTTEKTKEERYSKILLQNLLHLCGSLQTSVPALGRRLFSEKYSLAATWTRGDDLFQIRGVNGLLCTSMDPVPVQASLQEVDQTRDHVLDTFYPVSPTIDLQKVNVYHSQKNCTGFQEGYPYPHAHTLFFHGQKSSRGSLRPEQFRAKMLMFAFGNALARAHLLYGTAPQSVLKQPVVVQAVGTNGRYFHLLLFQLNTTELSEDSGVKNMVWIDKDLELYEYAKVRPLIKKKQIQVAAGLEGYNPETFHKFLSLFLNGSASAVRQEMSFRASDRDLEGEAGEEGEAGEISLNPTEVRMSQIVLPCHSNPRQELSVGQLLKWMDSTACLSAERHAGSSCVTASMDDISFERTISVGQVVNITAKVQRAFNTSMEVGILVSCEDLFLDQHWRVCHAYATFVTQRKAGTKVLLKPLVPRSHSEQLEYSLAAERRRVRMLHDDIIKDLLSSRAVEPGGAVEAEQAVSAVKTKVQSVELVLPPHANHQVNTFGGQIMAWMVNVATIAASRLCQAHPTLRGIDMFKFRGPSQVGDRLLLRAIVNNAFKNSMEVGVRAEAYQGGGPNRHINSAFMIFEVLDGDGKPRLLPRIRPEPLDGQRRCEEATARKKIRLDRKYIISREQAEVPLSVPWDPTNQWSCVCLLCVLLRSDPYVIALRSVTLPTHPPMEPFTRGEVLCAGFTILQTSPHSALISYYNQASAELLLPLISTDVAGLSSSFYHNFCACRRFLSQHRDSAPPPPPPERTESHESNESQTSEGDFERLISSTPL
;
A
#
# COMPACT_ATOMS: atom_id res chain seq x y z
N MET A 1 -4.44 -58.36 30.37
CA MET A 1 -3.36 -58.37 31.37
C MET A 1 -2.85 -56.95 31.53
N ILE A 2 -3.07 -56.35 32.69
CA ILE A 2 -2.59 -55.00 33.03
C ILE A 2 -1.48 -55.19 34.07
N PRO A 3 -0.22 -54.98 33.69
CA PRO A 3 0.75 -54.51 34.68
C PRO A 3 1.73 -53.52 34.03
N GLU A 4 1.38 -52.24 33.99
CA GLU A 4 2.38 -51.16 33.78
C GLU A 4 1.91 -49.77 34.24
N ALA A 5 0.63 -49.60 34.58
CA ALA A 5 0.09 -48.33 35.05
C ALA A 5 0.48 -47.96 36.51
N THR A 6 1.12 -48.85 37.27
CA THR A 6 1.44 -48.63 38.70
C THR A 6 2.77 -47.94 38.98
N ARG A 7 3.55 -47.53 37.96
CA ARG A 7 4.89 -46.94 38.18
C ARG A 7 4.99 -45.41 38.09
N CYS A 8 3.97 -44.70 37.62
CA CYS A 8 4.04 -43.24 37.41
C CYS A 8 3.32 -42.36 38.47
N LEU A 9 2.74 -42.93 39.54
CA LEU A 9 2.07 -42.16 40.61
C LEU A 9 2.89 -42.05 41.90
N ARG A 10 4.23 -42.07 41.83
CA ARG A 10 5.13 -41.96 43.00
C ARG A 10 6.04 -40.73 43.04
N SER A 11 5.80 -39.69 42.26
CA SER A 11 6.65 -38.47 42.28
C SER A 11 5.88 -37.16 42.45
N ALA A 12 4.90 -37.13 43.35
CA ALA A 12 4.30 -35.89 43.84
C ALA A 12 3.78 -36.06 45.28
N GLY A 13 4.69 -36.31 46.23
CA GLY A 13 4.54 -35.74 47.58
C GLY A 13 4.93 -34.27 47.49
N VAL A 14 4.27 -33.31 48.14
CA VAL A 14 4.11 -33.21 49.58
C VAL A 14 2.85 -32.40 49.92
N GLY A 15 2.19 -32.80 51.00
CA GLY A 15 1.31 -31.95 51.79
C GLY A 15 -0.17 -32.28 51.61
N TRP A 16 -0.74 -32.91 52.62
CA TRP A 16 -1.89 -32.45 53.41
C TRP A 16 -2.41 -33.69 54.14
N THR A 17 -2.00 -33.79 55.41
CA THR A 17 -2.45 -34.80 56.36
C THR A 17 -3.93 -34.60 56.65
N PHE A 18 -4.77 -35.58 56.30
CA PHE A 18 -6.08 -35.76 56.89
C PHE A 18 -6.25 -37.23 57.31
N SER A 19 -5.53 -37.59 58.38
CA SER A 19 -5.86 -38.76 59.18
C SER A 19 -7.07 -38.41 60.05
N GLY A 20 -8.23 -38.95 59.72
CA GLY A 20 -9.40 -38.86 60.60
C GLY A 20 -10.74 -38.77 59.89
N LEU A 21 -11.15 -39.81 59.14
CA LEU A 21 -12.58 -40.12 58.92
C LEU A 21 -12.80 -41.53 58.34
N LEU A 22 -12.13 -42.55 58.90
CA LEU A 22 -12.28 -43.96 58.49
C LEU A 22 -12.91 -44.82 59.59
N ARG A 23 -13.87 -44.26 60.35
CA ARG A 23 -14.52 -44.99 61.46
C ARG A 23 -16.05 -45.03 61.45
N GLU A 24 -16.74 -44.61 60.40
CA GLU A 24 -18.22 -44.57 60.38
C GLU A 24 -18.91 -45.26 59.20
N THR A 25 -18.24 -46.13 58.44
CA THR A 25 -18.89 -46.88 57.35
C THR A 25 -19.19 -48.35 57.67
N THR A 26 -18.95 -48.81 58.91
CA THR A 26 -19.10 -50.22 59.29
C THR A 26 -20.47 -50.64 59.85
N LEU A 27 -21.51 -49.80 59.80
CA LEU A 27 -22.80 -50.11 60.45
C LEU A 27 -24.04 -50.20 59.55
N LEU A 28 -23.91 -50.18 58.22
CA LEU A 28 -25.06 -50.33 57.32
C LEU A 28 -24.75 -51.26 56.17
N CYS A 29 -24.75 -52.58 56.42
CA CYS A 29 -25.04 -53.62 55.42
C CYS A 29 -25.12 -55.00 56.11
N ALA A 30 -26.26 -55.30 56.72
CA ALA A 30 -26.66 -56.67 56.95
C ALA A 30 -27.53 -57.12 55.76
N HIS A 31 -27.06 -58.15 55.05
CA HIS A 31 -27.76 -59.03 54.10
C HIS A 31 -28.28 -58.44 52.75
N GLY A 32 -27.53 -58.72 51.68
CA GLY A 32 -28.00 -58.67 50.28
C GLY A 32 -26.87 -58.91 49.25
N PRO A 33 -27.13 -59.53 48.08
CA PRO A 33 -26.10 -59.92 47.10
C PRO A 33 -25.46 -58.68 46.42
N PRO A 34 -24.25 -58.82 45.83
CA PRO A 34 -23.40 -57.67 45.48
C PRO A 34 -24.02 -56.84 44.36
N ARG A 35 -24.63 -55.70 44.71
CA ARG A 35 -25.03 -54.69 43.74
C ARG A 35 -23.77 -53.94 43.30
N ARG A 36 -23.51 -53.89 41.99
CA ARG A 36 -22.53 -52.96 41.41
C ARG A 36 -22.97 -51.54 41.79
N HIS A 37 -22.33 -50.95 42.79
CA HIS A 37 -22.61 -49.59 43.21
C HIS A 37 -22.00 -48.62 42.19
N PHE A 38 -22.84 -47.99 41.38
CA PHE A 38 -22.42 -46.83 40.59
C PHE A 38 -22.05 -45.70 41.55
N SER A 39 -20.77 -45.32 41.59
CA SER A 39 -20.32 -44.18 42.38
C SER A 39 -20.74 -42.89 41.69
N LEU A 40 -21.61 -42.09 42.32
CA LEU A 40 -21.86 -40.71 41.88
C LEU A 40 -20.62 -39.85 42.19
N HIS A 41 -20.06 -39.18 41.18
CA HIS A 41 -18.79 -38.43 41.26
C HIS A 41 -18.74 -37.23 42.22
N ARG A 42 -19.80 -36.90 42.98
CA ARG A 42 -19.82 -35.74 43.88
C ARG A 42 -20.33 -36.09 45.27
N CYS A 43 -19.52 -35.75 46.28
CA CYS A 43 -19.94 -35.77 47.68
C CYS A 43 -21.11 -34.81 47.91
N LEU A 44 -22.12 -35.22 48.70
CA LEU A 44 -23.29 -34.41 49.02
C LEU A 44 -22.92 -33.05 49.64
N ARG A 45 -21.82 -32.99 50.41
CA ARG A 45 -21.30 -31.74 51.00
C ARG A 45 -20.82 -30.70 49.99
N ALA A 46 -20.51 -31.11 48.75
CA ALA A 46 -20.10 -30.19 47.68
C ALA A 46 -21.29 -29.73 46.81
N ARG A 47 -22.51 -30.22 47.06
CA ARG A 47 -23.72 -29.71 46.41
C ARG A 47 -24.21 -28.47 47.17
N PRO A 48 -24.88 -27.52 46.50
CA PRO A 48 -25.62 -26.47 47.20
C PRO A 48 -26.54 -27.15 48.24
N PRO A 49 -26.54 -26.68 49.50
CA PRO A 49 -27.36 -27.30 50.53
C PRO A 49 -28.82 -27.27 50.10
N TYR A 50 -29.56 -28.33 50.41
CA TYR A 50 -31.00 -28.30 50.20
C TYR A 50 -31.58 -27.09 50.94
N PRO A 51 -32.49 -26.34 50.32
CA PRO A 51 -33.21 -25.30 51.04
C PRO A 51 -33.83 -25.93 52.28
N LYS A 52 -33.66 -25.30 53.45
CA LYS A 52 -34.27 -25.78 54.69
C LYS A 52 -35.77 -25.99 54.42
N PRO A 53 -36.34 -27.16 54.75
CA PRO A 53 -37.77 -27.35 54.58
C PRO A 53 -38.48 -26.20 55.30
N PRO A 54 -39.52 -25.59 54.69
CA PRO A 54 -40.32 -24.62 55.41
C PRO A 54 -40.79 -25.30 56.71
N ARG A 55 -40.75 -24.57 57.85
CA ARG A 55 -41.39 -25.06 59.08
C ARG A 55 -42.82 -25.46 58.73
N GLU A 56 -43.35 -26.55 59.28
CA GLU A 56 -44.75 -26.93 59.05
C GLU A 56 -45.66 -25.73 59.31
N THR A 57 -46.26 -25.20 58.25
CA THR A 57 -47.11 -24.01 58.30
C THR A 57 -48.55 -24.44 58.04
N VAL A 58 -49.44 -24.11 58.97
CA VAL A 58 -50.89 -24.32 58.83
C VAL A 58 -51.41 -23.34 57.76
N HIS A 59 -51.87 -23.86 56.62
CA HIS A 59 -52.48 -23.04 55.58
C HIS A 59 -53.98 -22.87 55.89
N ILE A 60 -54.37 -21.72 56.44
CA ILE A 60 -55.78 -21.36 56.65
C ILE A 60 -56.24 -20.57 55.41
N PRO A 61 -57.14 -21.12 54.57
CA PRO A 61 -57.64 -20.41 53.40
C PRO A 61 -58.38 -19.13 53.83
N GLY A 62 -57.99 -17.98 53.25
CA GLY A 62 -58.59 -16.67 53.53
C GLY A 62 -57.89 -15.81 54.60
N LEU A 63 -56.85 -16.33 55.27
CA LEU A 63 -56.06 -15.55 56.25
C LEU A 63 -54.71 -15.15 55.66
N GLU A 64 -54.50 -13.84 55.42
CA GLU A 64 -53.20 -13.31 54.98
C GLU A 64 -52.15 -13.47 56.09
N ARG A 65 -50.97 -13.96 55.72
CA ARG A 65 -49.88 -14.20 56.67
C ARG A 65 -49.08 -12.93 56.89
N ILE A 66 -48.82 -12.59 58.16
CA ILE A 66 -47.90 -11.52 58.53
C ILE A 66 -46.46 -11.99 58.29
N THR A 67 -45.79 -11.38 57.32
CA THR A 67 -44.41 -11.71 56.94
C THR A 67 -43.49 -10.50 57.12
N TYR A 68 -42.18 -10.69 57.04
CA TYR A 68 -41.22 -9.58 57.05
C TYR A 68 -41.06 -8.86 55.69
N ALA A 69 -41.89 -9.18 54.68
CA ALA A 69 -41.75 -8.64 53.31
C ALA A 69 -41.66 -7.10 53.28
N GLU A 70 -42.60 -6.43 53.96
CA GLU A 70 -42.69 -4.96 54.00
C GLU A 70 -41.51 -4.30 54.71
N ARG A 71 -40.84 -5.03 55.60
CA ARG A 71 -39.70 -4.50 56.36
C ARG A 71 -38.41 -4.43 55.55
N MET A 72 -38.36 -5.05 54.36
CA MET A 72 -37.18 -5.11 53.47
C MET A 72 -35.90 -5.69 54.10
N HIS A 73 -35.99 -6.29 55.29
CA HIS A 73 -34.91 -7.01 55.95
C HIS A 73 -35.46 -8.22 56.70
N TYR A 74 -34.62 -9.23 56.92
CA TYR A 74 -35.00 -10.43 57.67
C TYR A 74 -35.29 -10.09 59.13
N VAL A 75 -36.43 -10.56 59.65
CA VAL A 75 -36.82 -10.36 61.05
C VAL A 75 -37.07 -11.72 61.73
N PRO A 76 -36.26 -12.08 62.74
CA PRO A 76 -36.56 -13.23 63.59
C PRO A 76 -37.93 -13.08 64.25
N GLY A 77 -38.80 -14.08 64.12
CA GLY A 77 -40.15 -14.09 64.72
C GLY A 77 -41.31 -13.81 63.75
N LEU A 78 -41.03 -13.26 62.56
CA LEU A 78 -42.02 -13.15 61.48
C LEU A 78 -41.89 -14.31 60.50
N ALA A 79 -42.99 -14.66 59.83
CA ALA A 79 -42.96 -15.68 58.79
C ALA A 79 -42.13 -15.20 57.58
N ARG A 80 -41.43 -16.14 56.93
CA ARG A 80 -40.80 -15.89 55.62
C ARG A 80 -41.90 -15.73 54.56
N PRO A 81 -41.81 -14.73 53.66
CA PRO A 81 -42.72 -14.64 52.52
C PRO A 81 -42.71 -15.93 51.71
N GLU A 82 -43.88 -16.49 51.40
CA GLU A 82 -43.99 -17.83 50.82
C GLU A 82 -43.18 -17.98 49.54
N MET A 83 -43.19 -16.97 48.66
CA MET A 83 -42.33 -16.87 47.49
C MET A 83 -42.16 -15.40 47.12
N TRP A 84 -40.93 -14.95 46.87
CA TRP A 84 -40.73 -13.74 46.07
C TRP A 84 -41.05 -14.09 44.62
N PRO A 85 -41.81 -13.27 43.86
CA PRO A 85 -41.97 -13.50 42.44
C PRO A 85 -40.59 -13.51 41.76
N PRO A 86 -40.38 -14.31 40.70
CA PRO A 86 -39.12 -14.29 39.98
C PRO A 86 -38.86 -12.87 39.49
N TRP A 87 -37.83 -12.23 40.04
CA TRP A 87 -37.42 -10.91 39.60
C TRP A 87 -36.55 -11.06 38.35
N GLU A 88 -37.02 -10.49 37.25
CA GLU A 88 -36.26 -10.32 36.03
C GLU A 88 -36.07 -8.84 35.75
N ARG A 89 -34.95 -8.52 35.10
CA ARG A 89 -34.62 -7.14 34.74
C ARG A 89 -35.35 -6.79 33.44
N ASP A 90 -35.97 -5.63 33.41
CA ASP A 90 -36.71 -5.06 32.29
C ASP A 90 -35.80 -4.48 31.18
N TYR A 91 -34.51 -4.28 31.46
CA TYR A 91 -33.49 -3.85 30.50
C TYR A 91 -32.33 -4.86 30.36
N LYS A 92 -31.67 -4.82 29.20
CA LYS A 92 -30.51 -5.69 28.90
C LYS A 92 -29.22 -5.07 29.45
N ASP A 93 -28.51 -5.82 30.29
CA ASP A 93 -27.20 -5.47 30.84
C ASP A 93 -26.15 -6.48 30.34
N PRO A 94 -25.17 -6.07 29.50
CA PRO A 94 -24.16 -6.97 28.96
C PRO A 94 -23.34 -7.72 30.01
N HIS A 95 -23.09 -7.13 31.19
CA HIS A 95 -22.29 -7.76 32.24
C HIS A 95 -23.10 -8.74 33.09
N ARG A 96 -24.43 -8.64 33.06
CA ARG A 96 -25.36 -9.49 33.83
C ARG A 96 -26.31 -10.30 32.96
N TYR A 97 -25.99 -10.43 31.67
CA TYR A 97 -26.79 -11.17 30.71
C TYR A 97 -26.84 -12.66 31.07
N ARG A 98 -28.04 -13.23 31.09
CA ARG A 98 -28.27 -14.67 31.18
C ARG A 98 -28.71 -15.16 29.81
N SER A 99 -27.94 -16.05 29.21
CA SER A 99 -28.33 -16.68 27.94
C SER A 99 -29.56 -17.56 28.13
N PRO A 100 -30.48 -17.60 27.15
CA PRO A 100 -31.60 -18.53 27.18
C PRO A 100 -31.09 -19.99 27.25
N PRO A 101 -31.89 -20.92 27.78
CA PRO A 101 -31.55 -22.33 27.76
C PRO A 101 -31.36 -22.81 26.32
N GLN A 102 -30.55 -23.87 26.14
CA GLN A 102 -30.20 -24.35 24.81
C GLN A 102 -31.44 -24.72 23.97
N SER A 103 -32.54 -25.16 24.60
CA SER A 103 -33.84 -25.46 23.96
C SER A 103 -34.47 -24.29 23.23
N GLU A 104 -34.26 -23.07 23.73
CA GLU A 104 -34.88 -21.85 23.20
C GLU A 104 -33.94 -21.08 22.26
N MET A 105 -32.72 -21.58 22.04
CA MET A 105 -31.78 -20.91 21.14
C MET A 105 -32.24 -21.04 19.67
N PRO A 106 -32.30 -19.93 18.90
CA PRO A 106 -32.83 -19.95 17.52
C PRO A 106 -32.13 -20.91 16.55
N LEU A 107 -30.85 -21.18 16.77
CA LEU A 107 -30.02 -22.03 15.91
C LEU A 107 -29.95 -23.48 16.39
N ARG A 108 -30.81 -23.88 17.34
CA ARG A 108 -30.87 -25.27 17.80
C ARG A 108 -31.40 -26.19 16.70
N LYS A 109 -30.78 -27.35 16.56
CA LYS A 109 -31.17 -28.45 15.70
C LYS A 109 -31.27 -29.73 16.52
N GLU A 110 -32.11 -30.66 16.09
CA GLU A 110 -32.26 -31.97 16.73
C GLU A 110 -31.08 -32.88 16.40
N LEU A 111 -30.70 -32.93 15.13
CA LEU A 111 -29.51 -33.63 14.68
C LEU A 111 -28.25 -32.92 15.21
N PRO A 112 -27.31 -33.65 15.82
CA PRO A 112 -26.04 -33.08 16.26
C PRO A 112 -25.12 -32.81 15.06
N CYS A 113 -24.32 -31.76 15.16
CA CYS A 113 -23.20 -31.50 14.26
C CYS A 113 -21.87 -31.78 14.98
N TYR A 114 -20.96 -32.49 14.32
CA TYR A 114 -19.62 -32.75 14.82
C TYR A 114 -18.64 -31.72 14.26
N VAL A 115 -18.11 -30.88 15.15
CA VAL A 115 -17.23 -29.77 14.77
C VAL A 115 -15.76 -30.14 14.97
N PHE A 116 -14.98 -30.05 13.89
CA PHE A 116 -13.52 -30.10 13.92
C PHE A 116 -12.96 -28.67 14.03
N HIS A 117 -12.20 -28.39 15.09
CA HIS A 117 -11.57 -27.08 15.29
C HIS A 117 -10.09 -27.20 15.65
N GLN A 118 -9.39 -26.07 15.74
CA GLN A 118 -7.93 -26.03 15.98
C GLN A 118 -7.44 -26.67 17.30
N ARG A 119 -8.34 -27.00 18.23
CA ARG A 119 -8.02 -27.67 19.50
C ARG A 119 -8.48 -29.13 19.52
N THR A 120 -9.15 -29.59 18.47
CA THR A 120 -9.53 -30.98 18.26
C THR A 120 -8.27 -31.76 17.91
N ASN A 121 -8.06 -32.88 18.61
CA ASN A 121 -6.95 -33.78 18.38
C ASN A 121 -7.55 -35.13 17.99
N ALA A 122 -7.46 -35.49 16.71
CA ALA A 122 -7.93 -36.79 16.23
C ALA A 122 -7.21 -37.92 17.00
N LEU A 123 -7.94 -38.91 17.51
CA LEU A 123 -7.35 -39.98 18.32
C LEU A 123 -6.42 -40.84 17.45
N GLU A 124 -6.93 -41.35 16.33
CA GLU A 124 -6.20 -42.19 15.38
C GLU A 124 -5.30 -41.36 14.44
N GLY A 125 -5.43 -40.03 14.43
CA GLY A 125 -4.63 -39.17 13.57
C GLY A 125 -5.05 -39.23 12.10
N VAL A 126 -4.10 -39.57 11.21
CA VAL A 126 -4.30 -39.47 9.75
C VAL A 126 -5.40 -40.41 9.24
N PRO A 127 -5.47 -41.70 9.63
CA PRO A 127 -6.57 -42.60 9.23
C PRO A 127 -7.97 -42.05 9.50
N GLN A 128 -8.20 -41.48 10.70
CA GLN A 128 -9.49 -40.84 11.02
C GLN A 128 -9.78 -39.66 10.09
N ALA A 129 -8.77 -38.85 9.76
CA ALA A 129 -8.94 -37.72 8.85
C ALA A 129 -9.17 -38.14 7.39
N LEU A 130 -8.53 -39.22 6.92
CA LEU A 130 -8.75 -39.79 5.58
C LEU A 130 -10.18 -40.30 5.42
N TRP A 131 -10.72 -40.97 6.45
CA TRP A 131 -12.10 -41.44 6.45
C TRP A 131 -13.12 -40.28 6.43
N LEU A 132 -12.90 -39.27 7.28
CA LEU A 132 -13.77 -38.08 7.37
C LEU A 132 -13.83 -37.28 6.06
N THR A 133 -12.74 -37.29 5.29
CA THR A 133 -12.59 -36.50 4.06
C THR A 133 -12.76 -37.32 2.77
N LYS A 134 -13.01 -38.63 2.88
CA LYS A 134 -13.09 -39.58 1.76
C LYS A 134 -11.87 -39.45 0.83
N THR A 135 -10.68 -39.63 1.40
CA THR A 135 -9.41 -39.34 0.72
C THR A 135 -8.47 -40.55 0.71
N LYS A 136 -7.84 -40.82 -0.43
CA LYS A 136 -6.73 -41.77 -0.60
C LYS A 136 -5.39 -41.11 -0.25
N LEU A 137 -4.59 -41.76 0.58
CA LEU A 137 -3.23 -41.35 0.93
C LEU A 137 -2.21 -41.85 -0.09
N ILE A 138 -1.27 -40.98 -0.46
CA ILE A 138 -0.08 -41.30 -1.24
C ILE A 138 1.14 -40.80 -0.45
N ASP A 139 2.09 -41.69 -0.20
CA ASP A 139 3.35 -41.32 0.46
C ASP A 139 4.27 -40.59 -0.53
N GLY A 140 4.84 -39.46 -0.09
CA GLY A 140 5.76 -38.63 -0.88
C GLY A 140 5.05 -37.61 -1.79
N LEU A 141 5.78 -36.55 -2.16
CA LEU A 141 5.27 -35.51 -3.06
C LEU A 141 5.28 -35.94 -4.53
N PRO A 142 4.40 -35.38 -5.39
CA PRO A 142 4.39 -35.69 -6.82
C PRO A 142 5.74 -35.42 -7.51
N PRO A 143 6.23 -36.30 -8.41
CA PRO A 143 7.52 -36.11 -9.09
C PRO A 143 7.60 -34.81 -9.90
N ARG A 144 6.49 -34.41 -10.55
CA ARG A 144 6.39 -33.13 -11.26
C ARG A 144 6.69 -31.94 -10.36
N LEU A 145 6.19 -31.98 -9.12
CA LEU A 145 6.46 -30.94 -8.13
C LEU A 145 7.93 -30.93 -7.73
N LEU A 146 8.50 -32.09 -7.41
CA LEU A 146 9.89 -32.23 -6.97
C LEU A 146 10.90 -31.70 -8.01
N SER A 147 10.62 -31.87 -9.31
CA SER A 147 11.46 -31.35 -10.39
C SER A 147 11.65 -29.83 -10.34
N LEU A 148 10.67 -29.07 -9.83
CA LEU A 148 10.76 -27.60 -9.74
C LEU A 148 11.83 -27.14 -8.74
N GLY A 149 11.96 -27.84 -7.61
CA GLY A 149 12.96 -27.52 -6.58
C GLY A 149 14.36 -28.05 -6.91
N GLN A 150 14.46 -29.02 -7.81
CA GLN A 150 15.74 -29.57 -8.29
C GLN A 150 16.31 -28.77 -9.46
N ASP A 151 15.49 -28.00 -10.17
CA ASP A 151 15.94 -27.17 -11.30
C ASP A 151 16.88 -26.06 -10.80
N PRO A 152 18.16 -26.03 -11.23
CA PRO A 152 19.13 -25.04 -10.78
C PRO A 152 18.75 -23.60 -11.15
N ALA A 153 17.90 -23.40 -12.18
CA ALA A 153 17.40 -22.08 -12.54
C ALA A 153 16.50 -21.46 -11.45
N ASN A 154 15.91 -22.30 -10.60
CA ASN A 154 15.00 -21.89 -9.53
C ASN A 154 15.71 -21.77 -8.17
N HIS A 155 17.02 -22.00 -8.10
CA HIS A 155 17.77 -21.95 -6.86
C HIS A 155 18.08 -20.50 -6.45
N ILE A 156 18.08 -20.27 -5.14
CA ILE A 156 18.48 -18.98 -4.57
C ILE A 156 20.02 -18.89 -4.60
N PRO A 157 20.62 -17.72 -4.91
CA PRO A 157 22.07 -17.55 -4.80
C PRO A 157 22.58 -17.87 -3.38
N ASP A 158 23.61 -18.70 -3.25
CA ASP A 158 24.13 -19.20 -1.97
C ASP A 158 23.06 -19.83 -1.06
N GLN A 159 22.11 -20.55 -1.66
CA GLN A 159 20.90 -21.06 -1.01
C GLN A 159 21.18 -21.70 0.36
N ASP A 160 22.08 -22.68 0.41
CA ASP A 160 22.34 -23.44 1.63
C ASP A 160 22.93 -22.58 2.75
N GLU A 161 23.84 -21.66 2.43
CA GLU A 161 24.40 -20.75 3.43
C GLU A 161 23.35 -19.76 3.94
N ARG A 162 22.47 -19.27 3.06
CA ARG A 162 21.35 -18.40 3.46
C ARG A 162 20.35 -19.13 4.36
N VAL A 163 20.03 -20.38 4.05
CA VAL A 163 19.14 -21.22 4.87
C VAL A 163 19.79 -21.52 6.22
N LYS A 164 21.07 -21.91 6.25
CA LYS A 164 21.83 -22.08 7.52
C LYS A 164 21.84 -20.79 8.34
N ASN A 165 22.02 -19.64 7.71
CA ASN A 165 21.98 -18.34 8.39
C ASN A 165 20.58 -18.00 8.91
N ALA A 166 19.52 -18.34 8.19
CA ALA A 166 18.15 -18.21 8.68
C ALA A 166 17.89 -19.09 9.91
N ILE A 167 18.41 -20.31 9.93
CA ILE A 167 18.34 -21.22 11.09
C ILE A 167 19.12 -20.63 12.27
N LYS A 168 20.37 -20.18 12.05
CA LYS A 168 21.21 -19.56 13.08
C LYS A 168 20.56 -18.30 13.65
N HIS A 169 19.98 -17.45 12.80
CA HIS A 169 19.23 -16.27 13.23
C HIS A 169 18.08 -16.65 14.16
N ALA A 170 17.19 -17.54 13.72
CA ALA A 170 16.02 -17.93 14.50
C ALA A 170 16.38 -18.62 15.84
N ARG A 171 17.47 -19.39 15.86
CA ARG A 171 17.89 -20.19 17.03
C ARG A 171 18.77 -19.43 18.01
N PHE A 172 19.71 -18.62 17.50
CA PHE A 172 20.79 -18.03 18.28
C PHE A 172 20.72 -16.51 18.39
N TRP A 173 20.34 -15.80 17.33
CA TRP A 173 20.57 -14.34 17.23
C TRP A 173 19.31 -13.48 17.33
N ASP A 174 18.11 -14.07 17.24
CA ASP A 174 16.84 -13.32 17.31
C ASP A 174 16.60 -12.65 18.66
N THR A 175 17.08 -13.25 19.76
CA THR A 175 16.80 -12.77 21.12
C THR A 175 18.05 -12.62 21.95
N THR A 176 17.99 -11.71 22.92
CA THR A 176 18.99 -11.61 23.99
C THR A 176 18.95 -12.79 24.99
N THR A 177 17.90 -13.61 24.97
CA THR A 177 17.80 -14.80 25.84
C THR A 177 18.67 -15.92 25.33
N GLU A 178 19.38 -16.60 26.25
CA GLU A 178 20.31 -17.67 25.89
C GLU A 178 19.66 -18.88 25.19
N LYS A 179 18.39 -19.17 25.48
CA LYS A 179 17.65 -20.27 24.85
C LYS A 179 16.28 -19.80 24.40
N THR A 180 16.13 -19.67 23.08
CA THR A 180 14.86 -19.35 22.44
C THR A 180 13.85 -20.48 22.64
N LYS A 181 12.59 -20.11 22.93
CA LYS A 181 11.47 -21.07 23.00
C LYS A 181 11.06 -21.52 21.61
N GLU A 182 10.56 -22.76 21.51
CA GLU A 182 10.11 -23.40 20.26
C GLU A 182 9.05 -22.63 19.50
N GLU A 183 8.03 -22.15 20.19
CA GLU A 183 6.97 -21.35 19.60
C GLU A 183 7.51 -20.11 18.88
N ARG A 184 8.60 -19.53 19.40
CA ARG A 184 9.22 -18.34 18.85
C ARG A 184 10.14 -18.68 17.67
N TYR A 185 11.14 -19.55 17.86
CA TYR A 185 12.09 -19.83 16.79
C TYR A 185 11.42 -20.56 15.61
N SER A 186 10.40 -21.38 15.83
CA SER A 186 9.66 -22.05 14.75
C SER A 186 8.94 -21.04 13.85
N LYS A 187 8.27 -20.05 14.44
CA LYS A 187 7.60 -18.98 13.68
C LYS A 187 8.59 -18.13 12.89
N ILE A 188 9.68 -17.72 13.54
CA ILE A 188 10.68 -16.84 12.95
C ILE A 188 11.46 -17.57 11.84
N LEU A 189 11.79 -18.85 12.05
CA LEU A 189 12.41 -19.65 11.01
C LEU A 189 11.52 -19.74 9.77
N LEU A 190 10.23 -20.07 9.94
CA LEU A 190 9.32 -20.13 8.80
C LEU A 190 9.22 -18.79 8.07
N GLN A 191 9.09 -17.68 8.80
CA GLN A 191 9.05 -16.33 8.21
C GLN A 191 10.34 -16.02 7.44
N ASN A 192 11.51 -16.37 7.98
CA ASN A 192 12.79 -16.18 7.31
C ASN A 192 12.89 -17.04 6.03
N LEU A 193 12.45 -18.30 6.06
CA LEU A 193 12.45 -19.17 4.88
C LEU A 193 11.50 -18.64 3.80
N LEU A 194 10.31 -18.16 4.17
CA LEU A 194 9.38 -17.53 3.24
C LEU A 194 9.94 -16.24 2.64
N HIS A 195 10.62 -15.42 3.46
CA HIS A 195 11.30 -14.22 2.97
C HIS A 195 12.43 -14.55 1.98
N LEU A 196 13.22 -15.60 2.26
CA LEU A 196 14.21 -16.09 1.31
C LEU A 196 13.57 -16.53 -0.01
N CYS A 197 12.47 -17.27 0.03
CA CYS A 197 11.74 -17.67 -1.17
C CYS A 197 11.15 -16.46 -1.91
N GLY A 198 10.73 -15.41 -1.19
CA GLY A 198 10.27 -14.15 -1.79
C GLY A 198 11.33 -13.41 -2.59
N SER A 199 12.63 -13.64 -2.33
CA SER A 199 13.71 -13.06 -3.13
C SER A 199 13.73 -13.54 -4.58
N LEU A 200 13.08 -14.68 -4.88
CA LEU A 200 12.91 -15.22 -6.23
C LEU A 200 11.86 -14.45 -7.06
N GLN A 201 11.17 -13.46 -6.50
CA GLN A 201 10.21 -12.66 -7.27
C GLN A 201 10.85 -11.95 -8.46
N THR A 202 12.15 -11.65 -8.41
CA THR A 202 12.91 -11.08 -9.53
C THR A 202 13.08 -12.05 -10.70
N SER A 203 13.29 -13.34 -10.42
CA SER A 203 13.42 -14.39 -11.44
C SER A 203 12.08 -15.00 -11.85
N VAL A 204 11.11 -15.02 -10.94
CA VAL A 204 9.76 -15.57 -11.14
C VAL A 204 8.71 -14.50 -10.77
N PRO A 205 8.37 -13.58 -11.70
CA PRO A 205 7.43 -12.47 -11.44
C PRO A 205 6.05 -12.91 -10.98
N ALA A 206 5.61 -14.12 -11.36
CA ALA A 206 4.33 -14.71 -10.96
C ALA A 206 4.18 -14.87 -9.43
N LEU A 207 5.30 -14.90 -8.68
CA LEU A 207 5.26 -14.89 -7.21
C LEU A 207 4.66 -13.60 -6.64
N GLY A 208 4.69 -12.49 -7.38
CA GLY A 208 4.08 -11.21 -6.99
C GLY A 208 2.55 -11.24 -6.96
N ARG A 209 1.91 -12.27 -7.54
CA ARG A 209 0.44 -12.46 -7.55
C ARG A 209 -0.07 -13.24 -6.34
N ARG A 210 0.64 -13.16 -5.21
CA ARG A 210 0.37 -13.90 -3.97
C ARG A 210 0.42 -13.01 -2.76
N LEU A 211 -0.40 -13.32 -1.76
CA LEU A 211 -0.46 -12.59 -0.50
C LEU A 211 -0.50 -13.53 0.70
N PHE A 212 0.21 -13.16 1.76
CA PHE A 212 0.16 -13.83 3.04
C PHE A 212 -0.89 -13.18 3.95
N SER A 213 -1.86 -13.97 4.40
CA SER A 213 -2.92 -13.55 5.32
C SER A 213 -2.76 -14.26 6.67
N GLU A 214 -2.80 -13.49 7.75
CA GLU A 214 -2.82 -14.01 9.13
C GLU A 214 -4.25 -14.02 9.71
N LYS A 215 -4.51 -14.94 10.65
CA LYS A 215 -5.77 -15.01 11.44
C LYS A 215 -7.07 -15.08 10.63
N TYR A 216 -7.03 -15.68 9.44
CA TYR A 216 -8.26 -15.91 8.66
C TYR A 216 -9.11 -17.01 9.32
N SER A 217 -10.44 -16.94 9.14
CA SER A 217 -11.40 -17.89 9.69
C SER A 217 -12.05 -18.72 8.59
N LEU A 218 -11.86 -20.03 8.62
CA LEU A 218 -12.50 -20.97 7.69
C LEU A 218 -13.79 -21.56 8.30
N ALA A 219 -14.79 -21.79 7.45
CA ALA A 219 -15.89 -22.70 7.75
C ALA A 219 -16.28 -23.53 6.51
N ALA A 220 -16.44 -24.84 6.67
CA ALA A 220 -17.04 -25.69 5.64
C ALA A 220 -17.87 -26.80 6.29
N THR A 221 -19.02 -27.12 5.71
CA THR A 221 -19.93 -28.15 6.20
C THR A 221 -20.08 -29.26 5.15
N TRP A 222 -20.08 -30.52 5.58
CA TRP A 222 -20.35 -31.67 4.72
C TRP A 222 -21.03 -32.80 5.50
N THR A 223 -21.56 -33.79 4.79
CA THR A 223 -22.19 -34.99 5.36
C THR A 223 -21.35 -36.23 5.06
N ARG A 224 -21.36 -37.19 6.00
CA ARG A 224 -20.78 -38.53 5.83
C ARG A 224 -21.73 -39.53 6.48
N GLY A 225 -22.35 -40.41 5.68
CA GLY A 225 -23.54 -41.14 6.09
C GLY A 225 -24.64 -40.19 6.57
N ASP A 226 -25.26 -40.51 7.71
CA ASP A 226 -26.31 -39.68 8.34
C ASP A 226 -25.77 -38.55 9.21
N ASP A 227 -24.45 -38.52 9.46
CA ASP A 227 -23.82 -37.56 10.36
C ASP A 227 -23.41 -36.27 9.62
N LEU A 228 -23.63 -35.14 10.30
CA LEU A 228 -23.24 -33.81 9.81
C LEU A 228 -21.92 -33.35 10.43
N PHE A 229 -20.96 -33.01 9.57
CA PHE A 229 -19.64 -32.55 9.96
C PHE A 229 -19.42 -31.10 9.60
N GLN A 230 -18.67 -30.40 10.43
CA GLN A 230 -18.27 -29.04 10.13
C GLN A 230 -16.83 -28.79 10.58
N ILE A 231 -16.06 -28.15 9.71
CA ILE A 231 -14.74 -27.63 10.09
C ILE A 231 -14.86 -26.13 10.36
N ARG A 232 -14.31 -25.69 11.49
CA ARG A 232 -14.23 -24.26 11.86
C ARG A 232 -12.89 -23.97 12.48
N GLY A 233 -12.20 -22.93 12.03
CA GLY A 233 -10.97 -22.57 12.70
C GLY A 233 -10.34 -21.29 12.22
N VAL A 234 -9.53 -20.73 13.11
CA VAL A 234 -8.61 -19.64 12.80
C VAL A 234 -7.24 -20.26 12.59
N ASN A 235 -6.78 -20.25 11.35
CA ASN A 235 -5.47 -20.79 11.01
C ASN A 235 -4.41 -19.68 11.09
N GLY A 236 -3.15 -20.09 11.28
CA GLY A 236 -2.06 -19.17 11.58
C GLY A 236 -1.72 -18.25 10.42
N LEU A 237 -1.20 -18.84 9.33
CA LEU A 237 -0.76 -18.12 8.14
C LEU A 237 -1.21 -18.87 6.90
N LEU A 238 -1.81 -18.15 5.95
CA LEU A 238 -2.27 -18.66 4.66
C LEU A 238 -1.63 -17.84 3.54
N CYS A 239 -1.00 -18.51 2.60
CA CYS A 239 -0.66 -17.93 1.30
C CYS A 239 -1.87 -18.07 0.38
N THR A 240 -2.36 -16.94 -0.13
CA THR A 240 -3.43 -16.85 -1.12
C THR A 240 -2.86 -16.42 -2.46
N SER A 241 -3.48 -16.86 -3.55
CA SER A 241 -3.07 -16.54 -4.93
C SER A 241 -4.26 -16.06 -5.76
N MET A 242 -3.96 -15.25 -6.79
CA MET A 242 -4.94 -14.88 -7.81
C MET A 242 -5.32 -16.09 -8.67
N ASP A 243 -4.33 -16.93 -8.99
CA ASP A 243 -4.50 -18.08 -9.88
C ASP A 243 -4.58 -19.39 -9.04
N PRO A 244 -5.42 -20.37 -9.42
CA PRO A 244 -5.51 -21.65 -8.71
C PRO A 244 -4.23 -22.48 -8.82
N VAL A 245 -3.97 -23.32 -7.82
CA VAL A 245 -2.84 -24.26 -7.87
C VAL A 245 -3.12 -25.34 -8.93
N PRO A 246 -2.14 -25.68 -9.80
CA PRO A 246 -2.33 -26.69 -10.83
C PRO A 246 -2.68 -28.08 -10.26
N VAL A 247 -3.59 -28.75 -10.95
CA VAL A 247 -3.99 -30.14 -10.67
C VAL A 247 -2.79 -31.08 -10.82
N GLN A 248 -2.64 -32.02 -9.89
CA GLN A 248 -1.49 -32.94 -9.87
C GLN A 248 -1.82 -34.28 -10.52
N ALA A 249 -2.93 -34.91 -10.13
CA ALA A 249 -3.37 -36.20 -10.67
C ALA A 249 -4.24 -36.03 -11.92
N SER A 250 -4.01 -36.87 -12.92
CA SER A 250 -4.82 -36.94 -14.14
C SER A 250 -6.21 -37.52 -13.86
N LEU A 251 -7.18 -37.29 -14.76
CA LEU A 251 -8.54 -37.86 -14.63
C LEU A 251 -8.53 -39.40 -14.54
N GLN A 252 -7.56 -40.07 -15.18
CA GLN A 252 -7.40 -41.52 -15.12
C GLN A 252 -6.97 -41.99 -13.72
N GLU A 253 -6.00 -41.31 -13.11
CA GLU A 253 -5.57 -41.60 -11.72
C GLU A 253 -6.71 -41.35 -10.73
N VAL A 254 -7.53 -40.33 -10.97
CA VAL A 254 -8.72 -40.05 -10.17
C VAL A 254 -9.76 -41.17 -10.33
N ASP A 255 -9.98 -41.68 -11.54
CA ASP A 255 -10.92 -42.77 -11.78
C ASP A 255 -10.48 -44.09 -11.09
N GLN A 256 -9.17 -44.38 -11.09
CA GLN A 256 -8.58 -45.51 -10.37
C GLN A 256 -8.80 -45.45 -8.84
N THR A 257 -9.17 -44.30 -8.28
CA THR A 257 -9.48 -44.21 -6.84
C THR A 257 -10.81 -44.86 -6.46
N ARG A 258 -11.66 -45.20 -7.44
CA ARG A 258 -12.92 -45.92 -7.21
C ARG A 258 -12.69 -47.26 -6.53
N ASP A 259 -11.65 -47.97 -6.94
CA ASP A 259 -11.31 -49.32 -6.45
C ASP A 259 -10.66 -49.31 -5.07
N HIS A 260 -10.17 -48.16 -4.61
CA HIS A 260 -9.55 -48.03 -3.29
C HIS A 260 -10.61 -48.13 -2.18
N VAL A 261 -10.38 -48.93 -1.14
CA VAL A 261 -11.27 -49.02 0.04
C VAL A 261 -10.66 -48.19 1.17
N LEU A 262 -11.49 -47.42 1.88
CA LEU A 262 -11.03 -46.63 3.03
C LEU A 262 -10.84 -47.54 4.25
N ASP A 263 -9.74 -47.34 4.97
CA ASP A 263 -9.46 -48.09 6.19
C ASP A 263 -10.48 -47.78 7.29
N THR A 264 -10.97 -48.84 7.94
CA THR A 264 -11.86 -48.74 9.11
C THR A 264 -11.07 -49.02 10.38
N PHE A 265 -11.33 -48.26 11.44
CA PHE A 265 -10.65 -48.37 12.74
C PHE A 265 -11.61 -48.82 13.85
N TYR A 266 -12.51 -49.76 13.54
CA TYR A 266 -13.43 -50.35 14.51
C TYR A 266 -12.66 -50.96 15.71
N PRO A 267 -13.07 -50.75 16.97
CA PRO A 267 -14.36 -50.22 17.45
C PRO A 267 -14.42 -48.70 17.67
N VAL A 268 -13.38 -47.95 17.29
CA VAL A 268 -13.32 -46.51 17.50
C VAL A 268 -14.24 -45.80 16.50
N SER A 269 -15.14 -44.95 17.01
CA SER A 269 -16.02 -44.14 16.16
C SER A 269 -15.23 -43.04 15.43
N PRO A 270 -15.47 -42.77 14.15
CA PRO A 270 -14.88 -41.62 13.44
C PRO A 270 -15.20 -40.26 14.06
N THR A 271 -16.28 -40.18 14.85
CA THR A 271 -16.71 -38.97 15.56
C THR A 271 -15.98 -38.73 16.88
N ILE A 272 -15.07 -39.64 17.28
CA ILE A 272 -14.30 -39.51 18.54
C ILE A 272 -13.46 -38.22 18.55
N ASP A 273 -13.40 -37.58 19.72
CA ASP A 273 -12.73 -36.30 19.99
C ASP A 273 -13.24 -35.07 19.21
N LEU A 274 -14.24 -35.23 18.32
CA LEU A 274 -14.93 -34.10 17.68
C LEU A 274 -15.89 -33.42 18.66
N GLN A 275 -16.05 -32.11 18.54
CA GLN A 275 -16.98 -31.37 19.39
C GLN A 275 -18.42 -31.59 18.90
N LYS A 276 -19.21 -32.37 19.64
CA LYS A 276 -20.64 -32.57 19.36
C LYS A 276 -21.45 -31.34 19.79
N VAL A 277 -22.14 -30.69 18.86
CA VAL A 277 -22.89 -29.44 19.08
C VAL A 277 -24.28 -29.51 18.44
N ASN A 278 -25.32 -29.11 19.20
CA ASN A 278 -26.71 -29.07 18.71
C ASN A 278 -27.19 -27.65 18.35
N VAL A 279 -26.33 -26.64 18.50
CA VAL A 279 -26.63 -25.24 18.13
C VAL A 279 -25.61 -24.80 17.08
N TYR A 280 -26.02 -24.79 15.81
CA TYR A 280 -25.11 -24.52 14.69
C TYR A 280 -25.88 -23.99 13.47
N HIS A 281 -25.12 -23.46 12.51
CA HIS A 281 -25.64 -23.04 11.21
C HIS A 281 -25.47 -24.20 10.22
N SER A 282 -26.57 -24.69 9.65
CA SER A 282 -26.58 -25.88 8.78
C SER A 282 -25.78 -25.70 7.49
N GLN A 283 -25.72 -24.48 6.93
CA GLN A 283 -25.01 -24.19 5.68
C GLN A 283 -24.09 -23.00 5.88
N LYS A 284 -23.01 -23.18 6.66
CA LYS A 284 -21.99 -22.15 6.86
C LYS A 284 -20.72 -22.54 6.13
N ASN A 285 -20.64 -22.08 4.88
CA ASN A 285 -19.45 -22.17 4.04
C ASN A 285 -18.81 -20.78 3.94
N CYS A 286 -17.53 -20.68 4.28
CA CYS A 286 -16.77 -19.43 4.29
C CYS A 286 -15.30 -19.77 4.04
N THR A 287 -14.74 -19.23 2.95
CA THR A 287 -13.32 -19.32 2.61
C THR A 287 -12.44 -18.46 3.52
N GLY A 288 -13.05 -17.59 4.34
CA GLY A 288 -12.39 -16.64 5.22
C GLY A 288 -12.27 -15.23 4.66
N PHE A 289 -12.68 -15.03 3.41
CA PHE A 289 -12.70 -13.74 2.72
C PHE A 289 -14.09 -13.46 2.15
N GLN A 290 -14.38 -12.17 1.93
CA GLN A 290 -15.61 -11.75 1.27
C GLN A 290 -15.55 -12.04 -0.24
N GLU A 291 -16.72 -12.09 -0.85
CA GLU A 291 -16.85 -12.18 -2.31
C GLU A 291 -16.20 -10.95 -2.97
N GLY A 292 -15.49 -11.14 -4.08
CA GLY A 292 -14.70 -10.09 -4.73
C GLY A 292 -13.27 -9.90 -4.18
N TYR A 293 -12.82 -10.71 -3.21
CA TYR A 293 -11.44 -10.64 -2.75
C TYR A 293 -10.43 -11.02 -3.87
N PRO A 294 -9.40 -10.20 -4.16
CA PRO A 294 -8.51 -10.41 -5.32
C PRO A 294 -7.68 -11.70 -5.31
N TYR A 295 -7.48 -12.32 -4.13
CA TYR A 295 -6.69 -13.54 -3.98
C TYR A 295 -7.57 -14.68 -3.43
N PRO A 296 -8.55 -15.19 -4.20
CA PRO A 296 -9.58 -16.08 -3.66
C PRO A 296 -9.10 -17.53 -3.50
N HIS A 297 -7.95 -17.90 -4.07
CA HIS A 297 -7.44 -19.27 -4.04
C HIS A 297 -6.46 -19.47 -2.89
N ALA A 298 -6.72 -20.45 -2.02
CA ALA A 298 -5.79 -20.86 -0.99
C ALA A 298 -4.64 -21.66 -1.63
N HIS A 299 -3.44 -21.11 -1.62
CA HIS A 299 -2.24 -21.75 -2.20
C HIS A 299 -1.58 -22.69 -1.18
N THR A 300 -1.07 -22.14 -0.08
CA THR A 300 -0.37 -22.92 0.98
C THR A 300 -0.78 -22.50 2.38
N LEU A 301 -1.16 -23.46 3.21
CA LEU A 301 -1.45 -23.31 4.62
C LEU A 301 -0.22 -23.57 5.48
N PHE A 302 0.13 -22.66 6.38
CA PHE A 302 1.28 -22.82 7.26
C PHE A 302 0.87 -23.09 8.70
N PHE A 303 1.27 -24.25 9.21
CA PHE A 303 1.03 -24.70 10.57
C PHE A 303 2.30 -24.69 11.39
N HIS A 304 2.18 -24.19 12.62
CA HIS A 304 3.24 -24.25 13.62
C HIS A 304 2.88 -25.30 14.66
N GLY A 305 3.86 -26.09 15.07
CA GLY A 305 3.73 -26.99 16.22
C GLY A 305 3.42 -26.17 17.48
N GLN A 306 2.14 -26.09 17.86
CA GLN A 306 1.75 -25.45 19.11
C GLN A 306 1.94 -26.42 20.28
N LYS A 307 2.69 -26.00 21.30
CA LYS A 307 2.62 -26.65 22.61
C LYS A 307 1.37 -26.15 23.31
N SER A 308 0.38 -27.01 23.45
CA SER A 308 -0.76 -26.74 24.33
C SER A 308 -0.27 -26.79 25.79
N SER A 309 -0.98 -26.15 26.71
CA SER A 309 -0.79 -26.34 28.16
C SER A 309 -0.93 -27.81 28.59
N ARG A 310 -1.51 -28.67 27.73
CA ARG A 310 -1.67 -30.12 27.91
C ARG A 310 -0.61 -30.97 27.18
N GLY A 311 0.39 -30.37 26.52
CA GLY A 311 1.45 -31.07 25.78
C GLY A 311 1.52 -30.73 24.29
N SER A 312 2.59 -31.18 23.62
CA SER A 312 2.75 -31.10 22.15
C SER A 312 1.83 -32.10 21.46
N LEU A 313 1.27 -31.74 20.31
CA LEU A 313 0.55 -32.70 19.45
C LEU A 313 1.49 -33.82 19.02
N ARG A 314 0.96 -35.05 18.93
CA ARG A 314 1.69 -36.15 18.29
C ARG A 314 1.84 -35.84 16.79
N PRO A 315 2.94 -36.26 16.13
CA PRO A 315 3.16 -35.99 14.70
C PRO A 315 1.98 -36.42 13.80
N GLU A 316 1.35 -37.57 14.09
CA GLU A 316 0.18 -38.02 13.33
C GLU A 316 -1.05 -37.14 13.53
N GLN A 317 -1.30 -36.69 14.76
CA GLN A 317 -2.40 -35.76 15.06
C GLN A 317 -2.18 -34.40 14.40
N PHE A 318 -0.92 -33.98 14.32
CA PHE A 318 -0.54 -32.75 13.63
C PHE A 318 -0.79 -32.84 12.13
N ARG A 319 -0.39 -33.95 11.49
CA ARG A 319 -0.67 -34.23 10.07
C ARG A 319 -2.17 -34.33 9.78
N ALA A 320 -2.93 -35.01 10.64
CA ALA A 320 -4.38 -35.09 10.54
C ALA A 320 -5.04 -33.71 10.54
N LYS A 321 -4.59 -32.84 11.44
CA LYS A 321 -5.04 -31.45 11.50
C LYS A 321 -4.72 -30.68 10.21
N MET A 322 -3.52 -30.83 9.67
CA MET A 322 -3.14 -30.22 8.39
C MET A 322 -4.07 -30.68 7.25
N LEU A 323 -4.33 -31.99 7.16
CA LEU A 323 -5.24 -32.58 6.17
C LEU A 323 -6.64 -31.98 6.27
N MET A 324 -7.23 -32.00 7.47
CA MET A 324 -8.59 -31.51 7.69
C MET A 324 -8.76 -30.06 7.25
N PHE A 325 -7.80 -29.18 7.61
CA PHE A 325 -7.85 -27.78 7.22
C PHE A 325 -7.56 -27.54 5.73
N ALA A 326 -6.69 -28.34 5.10
CA ALA A 326 -6.50 -28.30 3.65
C ALA A 326 -7.78 -28.68 2.91
N PHE A 327 -8.41 -29.79 3.31
CA PHE A 327 -9.72 -30.23 2.82
C PHE A 327 -10.78 -29.16 3.02
N GLY A 328 -10.88 -28.56 4.21
CA GLY A 328 -11.86 -27.52 4.49
C GLY A 328 -11.73 -26.29 3.60
N ASN A 329 -10.50 -25.86 3.29
CA ASN A 329 -10.24 -24.75 2.37
C ASN A 329 -10.65 -25.11 0.94
N ALA A 330 -10.28 -26.31 0.48
CA ALA A 330 -10.64 -26.79 -0.84
C ALA A 330 -12.16 -26.92 -1.00
N LEU A 331 -12.84 -27.49 0.01
CA LEU A 331 -14.29 -27.67 0.02
C LEU A 331 -15.04 -26.34 0.07
N ALA A 332 -14.60 -25.39 0.91
CA ALA A 332 -15.21 -24.05 0.95
C ALA A 332 -15.09 -23.35 -0.41
N ARG A 333 -13.96 -23.48 -1.11
CA ARG A 333 -13.77 -22.92 -2.45
C ARG A 333 -14.64 -23.66 -3.49
N ALA A 334 -14.71 -24.98 -3.44
CA ALA A 334 -15.56 -25.76 -4.33
C ALA A 334 -17.05 -25.41 -4.17
N HIS A 335 -17.53 -25.23 -2.93
CA HIS A 335 -18.90 -24.80 -2.68
C HIS A 335 -19.20 -23.40 -3.20
N LEU A 336 -18.21 -22.50 -3.20
CA LEU A 336 -18.36 -21.17 -3.79
C LEU A 336 -18.38 -21.21 -5.33
N LEU A 337 -17.60 -22.11 -5.95
CA LEU A 337 -17.51 -22.23 -7.42
C LEU A 337 -18.65 -23.04 -8.04
N TYR A 338 -19.10 -24.09 -7.36
CA TYR A 338 -19.99 -25.11 -7.92
C TYR A 338 -21.33 -25.24 -7.17
N GLY A 339 -21.51 -24.46 -6.11
CA GLY A 339 -22.66 -24.58 -5.20
C GLY A 339 -22.50 -25.70 -4.16
N THR A 340 -23.55 -25.88 -3.35
CA THR A 340 -23.57 -26.86 -2.24
C THR A 340 -24.08 -28.24 -2.64
N ALA A 341 -24.54 -28.40 -3.88
CA ALA A 341 -24.99 -29.70 -4.39
C ALA A 341 -23.81 -30.69 -4.49
N PRO A 342 -24.00 -31.97 -4.12
CA PRO A 342 -22.95 -32.97 -4.24
C PRO A 342 -22.64 -33.23 -5.72
N GLN A 343 -21.34 -33.24 -6.06
CA GLN A 343 -20.84 -33.56 -7.39
C GLN A 343 -19.94 -34.78 -7.30
N SER A 344 -20.24 -35.79 -8.12
CA SER A 344 -19.48 -37.04 -8.17
C SER A 344 -18.03 -36.81 -8.61
N VAL A 345 -17.82 -35.98 -9.64
CA VAL A 345 -16.51 -35.54 -10.12
C VAL A 345 -16.55 -34.05 -10.45
N LEU A 346 -15.62 -33.29 -9.88
CA LEU A 346 -15.46 -31.85 -10.17
C LEU A 346 -14.82 -31.64 -11.54
N LYS A 347 -15.38 -30.71 -12.34
CA LYS A 347 -14.81 -30.34 -13.65
C LYS A 347 -13.39 -29.81 -13.54
N GLN A 348 -13.13 -28.96 -12.55
CA GLN A 348 -11.80 -28.49 -12.19
C GLN A 348 -11.55 -28.82 -10.72
N PRO A 349 -10.70 -29.83 -10.43
CA PRO A 349 -10.27 -30.16 -9.08
C PRO A 349 -9.60 -28.98 -8.38
N VAL A 350 -9.84 -28.84 -7.07
CA VAL A 350 -9.24 -27.76 -6.26
C VAL A 350 -8.05 -28.33 -5.48
N VAL A 351 -6.87 -27.75 -5.67
CA VAL A 351 -5.65 -28.15 -4.96
C VAL A 351 -5.30 -27.12 -3.88
N VAL A 352 -5.01 -27.60 -2.67
CA VAL A 352 -4.55 -26.79 -1.54
C VAL A 352 -3.36 -27.46 -0.89
N GLN A 353 -2.30 -26.71 -0.63
CA GLN A 353 -1.09 -27.21 0.01
C GLN A 353 -1.08 -26.87 1.50
N ALA A 354 -0.32 -27.63 2.28
CA ALA A 354 -0.05 -27.33 3.67
C ALA A 354 1.39 -27.68 4.05
N VAL A 355 2.02 -26.81 4.83
CA VAL A 355 3.34 -27.00 5.42
C VAL A 355 3.21 -26.88 6.92
N GLY A 356 3.62 -27.92 7.63
CA GLY A 356 3.65 -27.94 9.09
C GLY A 356 5.08 -28.03 9.59
N THR A 357 5.45 -27.21 10.58
CA THR A 357 6.80 -27.24 11.16
C THR A 357 6.82 -26.99 12.66
N ASN A 358 7.78 -27.60 13.35
CA ASN A 358 8.17 -27.25 14.72
C ASN A 358 9.52 -26.51 14.77
N GLY A 359 10.02 -26.09 13.62
CA GLY A 359 11.30 -25.41 13.46
C GLY A 359 12.52 -26.34 13.36
N ARG A 360 12.33 -27.66 13.36
CA ARG A 360 13.36 -28.67 13.03
C ARG A 360 12.83 -29.67 12.00
N TYR A 361 11.65 -30.22 12.25
CA TYR A 361 10.96 -31.13 11.35
C TYR A 361 9.92 -30.38 10.54
N PHE A 362 9.77 -30.80 9.29
CA PHE A 362 8.78 -30.33 8.34
C PHE A 362 7.88 -31.49 7.92
N HIS A 363 6.60 -31.20 7.78
CA HIS A 363 5.62 -32.07 7.17
C HIS A 363 5.04 -31.32 5.98
N LEU A 364 5.06 -31.94 4.81
CA LEU A 364 4.61 -31.34 3.58
C LEU A 364 3.39 -32.11 3.10
N LEU A 365 2.32 -31.40 2.75
CA LEU A 365 1.05 -31.98 2.36
C LEU A 365 0.51 -31.26 1.13
N LEU A 366 0.04 -32.02 0.15
CA LEU A 366 -0.70 -31.51 -0.99
C LEU A 366 -2.03 -32.24 -1.06
N PHE A 367 -3.13 -31.51 -0.99
CA PHE A 367 -4.48 -32.04 -1.03
C PHE A 367 -5.15 -31.67 -2.35
N GLN A 368 -5.75 -32.64 -3.03
CA GLN A 368 -6.54 -32.43 -4.24
C GLN A 368 -7.97 -32.91 -4.02
N LEU A 369 -8.91 -31.96 -4.07
CA LEU A 369 -10.34 -32.20 -4.00
C LEU A 369 -10.86 -32.55 -5.39
N ASN A 370 -11.31 -33.79 -5.55
CA ASN A 370 -11.84 -34.33 -6.80
C ASN A 370 -13.37 -34.46 -6.78
N THR A 371 -13.96 -34.65 -5.61
CA THR A 371 -15.39 -34.90 -5.43
C THR A 371 -15.94 -34.15 -4.21
N THR A 372 -17.20 -33.72 -4.28
CA THR A 372 -17.96 -33.21 -3.13
C THR A 372 -19.04 -34.17 -2.67
N GLU A 373 -19.16 -35.33 -3.34
CA GLU A 373 -20.04 -36.43 -2.95
C GLU A 373 -19.36 -37.31 -1.89
N LEU A 374 -19.56 -36.93 -0.63
CA LEU A 374 -18.89 -37.53 0.52
C LEU A 374 -19.79 -38.48 1.31
N SER A 375 -21.11 -38.51 1.07
CA SER A 375 -22.06 -39.24 1.90
C SER A 375 -21.77 -40.75 1.94
N GLU A 376 -21.48 -41.36 0.78
CA GLU A 376 -21.14 -42.79 0.66
C GLU A 376 -19.63 -43.04 0.50
N ASP A 377 -19.19 -44.26 0.83
CA ASP A 377 -17.80 -44.72 0.68
C ASP A 377 -17.47 -45.10 -0.77
N SER A 378 -18.50 -45.34 -1.58
CA SER A 378 -18.45 -45.72 -3.00
C SER A 378 -17.97 -44.57 -3.90
N GLY A 379 -17.53 -44.89 -5.12
CA GLY A 379 -17.18 -43.88 -6.12
C GLY A 379 -15.78 -43.26 -5.96
N VAL A 380 -15.59 -42.13 -6.65
CA VAL A 380 -14.31 -41.41 -6.73
C VAL A 380 -13.92 -40.85 -5.37
N LYS A 381 -12.61 -40.81 -5.08
CA LYS A 381 -12.07 -40.32 -3.81
C LYS A 381 -11.16 -39.12 -4.05
N ASN A 382 -11.03 -38.32 -3.00
CA ASN A 382 -10.03 -37.25 -2.96
C ASN A 382 -8.64 -37.85 -2.82
N MET A 383 -7.59 -37.07 -3.11
CA MET A 383 -6.22 -37.54 -3.04
C MET A 383 -5.37 -36.62 -2.17
N VAL A 384 -4.47 -37.20 -1.38
CA VAL A 384 -3.49 -36.44 -0.61
C VAL A 384 -2.10 -37.06 -0.74
N TRP A 385 -1.12 -36.21 -1.00
CA TRP A 385 0.30 -36.55 -0.94
C TRP A 385 0.89 -36.03 0.35
N ILE A 386 1.52 -36.90 1.15
CA ILE A 386 2.13 -36.52 2.41
C ILE A 386 3.59 -36.95 2.42
N ASP A 387 4.48 -35.98 2.63
CA ASP A 387 5.88 -36.24 2.94
C ASP A 387 6.13 -35.92 4.42
N LYS A 388 6.53 -36.94 5.18
CA LYS A 388 6.48 -36.97 6.64
C LYS A 388 7.88 -36.93 7.24
N ASP A 389 7.95 -36.36 8.44
CA ASP A 389 9.13 -36.32 9.31
C ASP A 389 10.43 -35.82 8.62
N LEU A 390 10.32 -34.80 7.75
CA LEU A 390 11.47 -34.23 7.05
C LEU A 390 12.32 -33.38 7.98
N GLU A 391 13.51 -33.86 8.30
CA GLU A 391 14.45 -33.16 9.16
C GLU A 391 15.22 -32.08 8.38
N LEU A 392 15.19 -30.83 8.85
CA LEU A 392 15.96 -29.72 8.26
C LEU A 392 17.39 -29.67 8.81
N TYR A 393 17.58 -30.01 10.09
CA TYR A 393 18.89 -30.10 10.73
C TYR A 393 18.88 -31.05 11.93
N GLU A 394 19.99 -31.74 12.18
CA GLU A 394 20.12 -32.70 13.29
C GLU A 394 20.10 -32.00 14.65
N TYR A 395 20.90 -30.96 14.85
CA TYR A 395 20.80 -30.15 16.07
C TYR A 395 21.34 -28.74 15.91
N ALA A 396 20.83 -27.85 16.77
CA ALA A 396 21.30 -26.47 16.90
C ALA A 396 21.44 -26.16 18.39
N LYS A 397 22.68 -26.18 18.91
CA LYS A 397 22.98 -26.01 20.35
C LYS A 397 23.70 -24.69 20.58
N VAL A 398 23.17 -23.90 21.51
CA VAL A 398 23.73 -22.59 21.87
C VAL A 398 25.02 -22.74 22.66
N ARG A 399 25.08 -23.74 23.55
CA ARG A 399 26.25 -24.03 24.40
C ARG A 399 26.86 -25.38 24.04
N PRO A 400 28.20 -25.50 24.04
CA PRO A 400 28.85 -26.76 23.78
C PRO A 400 28.62 -27.71 24.97
N LEU A 401 28.49 -29.00 24.69
CA LEU A 401 28.45 -30.03 25.72
C LEU A 401 29.87 -30.44 26.06
N ILE A 402 30.39 -29.92 27.18
CA ILE A 402 31.73 -30.25 27.67
C ILE A 402 31.60 -31.34 28.74
N LYS A 403 32.22 -32.49 28.52
CA LYS A 403 32.38 -33.54 29.55
C LYS A 403 33.85 -33.85 29.72
N LYS A 404 34.31 -33.95 30.97
CA LYS A 404 35.73 -34.24 31.31
C LYS A 404 36.72 -33.29 30.60
N LYS A 405 36.41 -31.99 30.55
CA LYS A 405 37.20 -30.95 29.85
C LYS A 405 37.40 -31.17 28.33
N GLN A 406 36.66 -32.08 27.71
CA GLN A 406 36.61 -32.26 26.26
C GLN A 406 35.24 -31.86 25.72
N ILE A 407 35.22 -31.18 24.56
CA ILE A 407 33.99 -30.82 23.85
C ILE A 407 33.46 -32.09 23.19
N GLN A 408 32.37 -32.66 23.72
CA GLN A 408 31.70 -33.82 23.10
C GLN A 408 30.77 -33.38 21.97
N VAL A 409 30.13 -32.22 22.14
CA VAL A 409 29.25 -31.63 21.13
C VAL A 409 29.55 -30.15 21.03
N ALA A 410 29.93 -29.70 19.84
CA ALA A 410 30.21 -28.29 19.57
C ALA A 410 28.94 -27.43 19.70
N ALA A 411 29.14 -26.14 20.00
CA ALA A 411 28.07 -25.16 19.85
C ALA A 411 27.93 -24.79 18.37
N GLY A 412 26.70 -24.62 17.91
CA GLY A 412 26.40 -24.32 16.52
C GLY A 412 25.29 -25.19 15.95
N LEU A 413 25.17 -25.12 14.62
CA LEU A 413 24.24 -25.88 13.79
C LEU A 413 25.01 -27.02 13.13
N GLU A 414 24.50 -28.25 13.25
CA GLU A 414 25.08 -29.43 12.61
C GLU A 414 23.98 -30.30 11.98
N GLY A 415 24.36 -31.08 10.96
CA GLY A 415 23.49 -32.00 10.23
C GLY A 415 22.41 -31.33 9.38
N TYR A 416 22.70 -30.18 8.75
CA TYR A 416 21.75 -29.52 7.83
C TYR A 416 21.49 -30.37 6.59
N ASN A 417 20.20 -30.59 6.28
CA ASN A 417 19.75 -31.33 5.11
C ASN A 417 19.14 -30.39 4.05
N PRO A 418 19.80 -30.18 2.89
CA PRO A 418 19.30 -29.31 1.84
C PRO A 418 18.05 -29.84 1.13
N GLU A 419 17.84 -31.16 1.09
CA GLU A 419 16.68 -31.76 0.41
C GLU A 419 15.35 -31.29 1.02
N THR A 420 15.31 -31.14 2.35
CA THR A 420 14.13 -30.63 3.07
C THR A 420 13.76 -29.23 2.59
N PHE A 421 14.75 -28.37 2.35
CA PHE A 421 14.51 -27.04 1.81
C PHE A 421 14.12 -27.08 0.32
N HIS A 422 14.73 -27.94 -0.49
CA HIS A 422 14.32 -28.12 -1.90
C HIS A 422 12.86 -28.53 -2.04
N LYS A 423 12.40 -29.47 -1.20
CA LYS A 423 10.98 -29.89 -1.18
C LYS A 423 10.07 -28.74 -0.73
N PHE A 424 10.47 -27.97 0.28
CA PHE A 424 9.75 -26.77 0.71
C PHE A 424 9.66 -25.72 -0.42
N LEU A 425 10.77 -25.44 -1.10
CA LEU A 425 10.84 -24.51 -2.22
C LEU A 425 9.98 -24.98 -3.40
N SER A 426 9.94 -26.29 -3.68
CA SER A 426 9.12 -26.86 -4.75
C SER A 426 7.63 -26.58 -4.56
N LEU A 427 7.11 -26.73 -3.33
CA LEU A 427 5.74 -26.35 -2.98
C LEU A 427 5.51 -24.86 -3.17
N PHE A 428 6.46 -24.05 -2.70
CA PHE A 428 6.37 -22.61 -2.84
C PHE A 428 6.34 -22.16 -4.31
N LEU A 429 7.10 -22.79 -5.21
CA LEU A 429 7.13 -22.44 -6.64
C LEU A 429 5.99 -23.03 -7.46
N ASN A 430 5.21 -23.97 -6.90
CA ASN A 430 4.10 -24.61 -7.59
C ASN A 430 3.06 -23.57 -8.04
N GLY A 431 2.64 -23.64 -9.31
CA GLY A 431 1.71 -22.68 -9.90
C GLY A 431 2.33 -21.35 -10.34
N SER A 432 3.65 -21.18 -10.26
CA SER A 432 4.36 -19.97 -10.73
C SER A 432 5.44 -20.25 -11.77
N ALA A 433 6.06 -21.43 -11.76
CA ALA A 433 7.13 -21.79 -12.70
C ALA A 433 6.64 -22.36 -14.05
N SER A 434 5.43 -22.96 -14.11
CA SER A 434 4.88 -23.52 -15.35
C SER A 434 4.38 -22.47 -16.34
N ALA A 435 3.98 -21.28 -15.88
CA ALA A 435 3.49 -20.20 -16.74
C ALA A 435 4.57 -19.71 -17.73
N VAL A 436 5.83 -19.71 -17.31
CA VAL A 436 6.97 -19.25 -18.12
C VAL A 436 7.28 -20.21 -19.29
N ARG A 437 7.05 -21.52 -19.14
CA ARG A 437 7.29 -22.50 -20.22
C ARG A 437 6.14 -22.58 -21.22
N GLN A 438 4.90 -22.33 -20.81
CA GLN A 438 3.77 -22.30 -21.75
C GLN A 438 3.83 -21.07 -22.67
N GLU A 439 4.21 -19.90 -22.16
CA GLU A 439 4.43 -18.68 -22.98
C GLU A 439 5.65 -18.79 -23.91
N MET A 440 6.71 -19.50 -23.52
CA MET A 440 7.85 -19.76 -24.42
C MET A 440 7.58 -20.86 -25.44
N SER A 441 6.76 -21.87 -25.11
CA SER A 441 6.39 -22.93 -26.06
C SER A 441 5.39 -22.47 -27.12
N PHE A 442 4.48 -21.54 -26.78
CA PHE A 442 3.57 -20.91 -27.75
C PHE A 442 4.33 -20.04 -28.77
N ARG A 443 5.48 -19.44 -28.38
CA ARG A 443 6.37 -18.69 -29.28
C ARG A 443 7.29 -19.55 -30.15
N ALA A 444 7.34 -20.86 -29.91
CA ALA A 444 8.18 -21.80 -30.66
C ALA A 444 7.39 -22.61 -31.70
N SER A 445 6.08 -22.79 -31.51
CA SER A 445 5.21 -23.52 -32.44
C SER A 445 4.65 -22.69 -33.59
N ASP A 446 4.70 -21.35 -33.51
CA ASP A 446 4.21 -20.43 -34.54
C ASP A 446 5.25 -20.08 -35.63
N ARG A 447 6.35 -20.84 -35.74
CA ARG A 447 7.41 -20.58 -36.74
C ARG A 447 7.40 -21.45 -37.99
N ASP A 448 6.56 -22.48 -38.07
CA ASP A 448 6.67 -23.47 -39.14
C ASP A 448 5.43 -23.60 -40.05
N LEU A 449 4.40 -22.77 -39.91
CA LEU A 449 3.24 -22.79 -40.81
C LEU A 449 2.69 -21.38 -41.02
N GLU A 450 3.13 -20.72 -42.09
CA GLU A 450 2.32 -19.91 -43.02
C GLU A 450 3.25 -19.06 -43.89
N GLY A 451 3.55 -19.60 -45.07
CA GLY A 451 3.89 -18.80 -46.24
C GLY A 451 2.61 -18.46 -47.00
N GLU A 452 2.51 -17.20 -47.40
CA GLU A 452 1.72 -16.61 -48.49
C GLU A 452 0.72 -15.50 -48.09
N ALA A 453 1.15 -14.28 -48.46
CA ALA A 453 0.39 -13.12 -48.94
C ALA A 453 -0.58 -12.37 -48.01
N GLY A 454 -0.19 -11.12 -47.70
CA GLY A 454 -1.08 -10.06 -47.24
C GLY A 454 -0.33 -8.93 -46.52
N GLU A 455 0.07 -7.88 -47.24
CA GLU A 455 0.48 -6.61 -46.65
C GLU A 455 -0.69 -5.99 -45.86
N GLU A 456 -0.46 -5.62 -44.60
CA GLU A 456 -0.86 -4.34 -43.97
C GLU A 456 -0.69 -4.38 -42.43
N GLY A 457 0.01 -3.38 -41.89
CA GLY A 457 -0.11 -2.95 -40.49
C GLY A 457 1.04 -3.29 -39.54
N GLU A 458 2.20 -2.63 -39.68
CA GLU A 458 3.23 -2.57 -38.62
C GLU A 458 2.66 -1.90 -37.35
N ALA A 459 2.32 -2.70 -36.35
CA ALA A 459 2.14 -2.22 -34.98
C ALA A 459 3.53 -2.01 -34.36
N GLY A 460 3.92 -0.74 -34.24
CA GLY A 460 5.25 -0.32 -33.79
C GLY A 460 5.69 -0.93 -32.45
N GLU A 461 6.91 -1.47 -32.46
CA GLU A 461 7.70 -1.83 -31.29
C GLU A 461 7.85 -0.61 -30.35
N ILE A 462 7.23 -0.64 -29.17
CA ILE A 462 7.40 0.41 -28.15
C ILE A 462 8.81 0.27 -27.56
N SER A 463 9.78 1.02 -28.11
CA SER A 463 11.12 1.12 -27.53
C SER A 463 11.05 1.84 -26.18
N LEU A 464 11.09 1.10 -25.06
CA LEU A 464 11.13 1.67 -23.72
C LEU A 464 12.43 2.48 -23.55
N ASN A 465 12.34 3.71 -23.02
CA ASN A 465 13.53 4.49 -22.71
C ASN A 465 14.29 3.82 -21.54
N PRO A 466 15.60 3.54 -21.66
CA PRO A 466 16.35 2.80 -20.65
C PRO A 466 16.46 3.53 -19.28
N THR A 467 16.20 4.84 -19.24
CA THR A 467 16.21 5.64 -18.01
C THR A 467 14.84 5.73 -17.33
N GLU A 468 13.78 5.24 -17.97
CA GLU A 468 12.43 5.33 -17.45
C GLU A 468 12.22 4.37 -16.27
N VAL A 469 11.60 4.89 -15.21
CA VAL A 469 11.22 4.16 -14.00
C VAL A 469 9.74 4.39 -13.76
N ARG A 470 9.00 3.30 -13.55
CA ARG A 470 7.58 3.34 -13.20
C ARG A 470 7.39 2.77 -11.80
N MET A 471 6.57 3.44 -11.00
CA MET A 471 6.15 3.00 -9.67
C MET A 471 4.63 3.12 -9.58
N SER A 472 3.96 2.03 -9.24
CA SER A 472 2.52 2.00 -8.95
C SER A 472 2.31 1.66 -7.48
N GLN A 473 1.48 2.44 -6.78
CA GLN A 473 1.19 2.26 -5.35
C GLN A 473 -0.30 2.46 -5.09
N ILE A 474 -0.94 1.50 -4.43
CA ILE A 474 -2.29 1.69 -3.91
C ILE A 474 -2.27 2.58 -2.66
N VAL A 475 -3.17 3.55 -2.59
CA VAL A 475 -3.30 4.43 -1.43
C VAL A 475 -4.01 3.65 -0.31
N LEU A 476 -3.24 3.26 0.70
CA LEU A 476 -3.74 2.59 1.90
C LEU A 476 -4.08 3.61 3.00
N PRO A 477 -4.89 3.24 4.00
CA PRO A 477 -5.20 4.11 5.14
C PRO A 477 -3.97 4.63 5.92
N CYS A 478 -2.84 3.90 5.91
CA CYS A 478 -1.59 4.36 6.52
C CYS A 478 -0.88 5.46 5.72
N HIS A 479 -1.25 5.66 4.45
CA HIS A 479 -0.71 6.70 3.57
C HIS A 479 -1.57 7.97 3.58
N SER A 480 -2.78 7.92 4.16
CA SER A 480 -3.76 9.00 4.10
C SER A 480 -3.72 9.95 5.30
N ASN A 481 -4.23 11.15 5.07
CA ASN A 481 -4.59 12.12 6.09
C ASN A 481 -5.94 11.73 6.75
N PRO A 482 -6.40 12.46 7.80
CA PRO A 482 -7.67 12.19 8.46
C PRO A 482 -8.93 12.27 7.57
N ARG A 483 -8.83 12.85 6.37
CA ARG A 483 -9.90 12.92 5.36
C ARG A 483 -9.89 11.75 4.38
N GLN A 484 -9.08 10.72 4.62
CA GLN A 484 -8.88 9.60 3.70
C GLN A 484 -8.33 10.02 2.32
N GLU A 485 -7.57 11.12 2.27
CA GLU A 485 -6.82 11.53 1.07
C GLU A 485 -5.34 11.25 1.28
N LEU A 486 -4.61 10.91 0.22
CA LEU A 486 -3.17 10.68 0.24
C LEU A 486 -2.44 11.88 0.85
N SER A 487 -1.60 11.63 1.86
CA SER A 487 -0.71 12.66 2.39
C SER A 487 0.27 13.09 1.30
N VAL A 488 0.28 14.38 0.96
CA VAL A 488 1.17 14.92 -0.07
C VAL A 488 2.65 14.73 0.32
N GLY A 489 2.96 14.69 1.61
CA GLY A 489 4.31 14.34 2.08
C GLY A 489 4.73 12.92 1.65
N GLN A 490 3.79 11.96 1.72
CA GLN A 490 4.03 10.59 1.25
C GLN A 490 4.18 10.54 -0.27
N LEU A 491 3.37 11.31 -1.01
CA LEU A 491 3.48 11.43 -2.47
C LEU A 491 4.86 11.97 -2.88
N LEU A 492 5.35 13.05 -2.25
CA LEU A 492 6.67 13.62 -2.52
C LEU A 492 7.80 12.63 -2.24
N LYS A 493 7.65 11.79 -1.20
CA LYS A 493 8.61 10.72 -0.90
C LYS A 493 8.66 9.68 -2.02
N TRP A 494 7.52 9.26 -2.55
CA TRP A 494 7.47 8.33 -3.69
C TRP A 494 7.99 8.95 -4.99
N MET A 495 7.65 10.21 -5.26
CA MET A 495 8.15 10.96 -6.42
C MET A 495 9.69 11.04 -6.40
N ASP A 496 10.27 11.47 -5.28
CA ASP A 496 11.73 11.57 -5.12
C ASP A 496 12.41 10.22 -5.21
N SER A 497 11.84 9.16 -4.61
CA SER A 497 12.41 7.81 -4.67
C SER A 497 12.44 7.26 -6.11
N THR A 498 11.36 7.48 -6.86
CA THR A 498 11.24 7.05 -8.26
C THR A 498 12.19 7.84 -9.16
N ALA A 499 12.30 9.15 -8.95
CA ALA A 499 13.19 10.01 -9.70
C ALA A 499 14.67 9.79 -9.37
N CYS A 500 15.00 9.53 -8.10
CA CYS A 500 16.34 9.16 -7.67
C CYS A 500 16.77 7.85 -8.33
N LEU A 501 15.89 6.84 -8.37
CA LEU A 501 16.18 5.57 -9.06
C LEU A 501 16.43 5.78 -10.57
N SER A 502 15.67 6.66 -11.22
CA SER A 502 15.89 7.02 -12.64
C SER A 502 17.25 7.69 -12.83
N ALA A 503 17.61 8.62 -11.95
CA ALA A 503 18.91 9.28 -11.96
C ALA A 503 20.07 8.31 -11.71
N GLU A 504 19.94 7.41 -10.73
CA GLU A 504 20.95 6.39 -10.39
C GLU A 504 21.13 5.39 -11.54
N ARG A 505 20.05 5.01 -12.25
CA ARG A 505 20.13 4.16 -13.46
C ARG A 505 20.97 4.80 -14.56
N HIS A 506 20.82 6.11 -14.80
CA HIS A 506 21.62 6.82 -15.80
C HIS A 506 23.07 7.07 -15.33
N ALA A 507 23.26 7.42 -14.06
CA ALA A 507 24.55 7.74 -13.50
C ALA A 507 25.45 6.53 -13.22
N GLY A 508 24.87 5.35 -12.98
CA GLY A 508 25.58 4.17 -12.46
C GLY A 508 26.22 4.41 -11.08
N SER A 509 25.77 5.43 -10.35
CA SER A 509 26.30 5.84 -9.04
C SER A 509 25.20 6.50 -8.22
N SER A 510 25.40 6.66 -6.91
CA SER A 510 24.36 7.21 -6.04
C SER A 510 24.13 8.70 -6.28
N CYS A 511 22.86 9.06 -6.30
CA CYS A 511 22.39 10.40 -6.58
C CYS A 511 21.71 11.01 -5.36
N VAL A 512 21.83 12.33 -5.22
CA VAL A 512 21.10 13.10 -4.21
C VAL A 512 20.29 14.21 -4.86
N THR A 513 19.15 14.53 -4.28
CA THR A 513 18.26 15.59 -4.74
C THR A 513 18.90 16.96 -4.48
N ALA A 514 19.12 17.75 -5.53
CA ALA A 514 19.75 19.06 -5.43
C ALA A 514 18.73 20.20 -5.45
N SER A 515 17.71 20.10 -6.29
CA SER A 515 16.61 21.07 -6.33
C SER A 515 15.35 20.43 -6.89
N MET A 516 14.22 21.05 -6.57
CA MET A 516 12.89 20.68 -7.06
C MET A 516 12.23 21.93 -7.65
N ASP A 517 11.64 21.81 -8.84
CA ASP A 517 10.91 22.90 -9.50
C ASP A 517 9.55 23.17 -8.86
N ASP A 518 8.83 24.17 -9.35
CA ASP A 518 7.47 24.45 -8.93
C ASP A 518 6.60 23.20 -9.16
N ILE A 519 5.91 22.74 -8.11
CA ILE A 519 4.97 21.62 -8.19
C ILE A 519 3.57 22.17 -7.97
N SER A 520 2.64 21.88 -8.88
CA SER A 520 1.22 22.15 -8.73
C SER A 520 0.42 20.85 -8.65
N PHE A 521 -0.42 20.71 -7.63
CA PHE A 521 -1.32 19.57 -7.46
C PHE A 521 -2.71 19.94 -7.95
N GLU A 522 -3.14 19.32 -9.06
CA GLU A 522 -4.42 19.62 -9.69
C GLU A 522 -5.59 18.98 -8.92
N ARG A 523 -5.42 17.72 -8.50
CA ARG A 523 -6.45 16.91 -7.81
C ARG A 523 -5.86 16.20 -6.59
N THR A 524 -6.71 15.93 -5.60
CA THR A 524 -6.38 15.04 -4.48
C THR A 524 -6.58 13.58 -4.88
N ILE A 525 -5.95 12.65 -4.16
CA ILE A 525 -6.06 11.21 -4.38
C ILE A 525 -6.64 10.58 -3.14
N SER A 526 -7.65 9.73 -3.26
CA SER A 526 -8.34 9.11 -2.13
C SER A 526 -7.80 7.70 -1.81
N VAL A 527 -8.04 7.24 -0.57
CA VAL A 527 -7.74 5.86 -0.16
C VAL A 527 -8.50 4.87 -1.07
N GLY A 528 -7.80 3.83 -1.52
CA GLY A 528 -8.32 2.83 -2.45
C GLY A 528 -7.95 3.07 -3.91
N GLN A 529 -7.58 4.29 -4.29
CA GLN A 529 -7.10 4.61 -5.64
C GLN A 529 -5.63 4.23 -5.82
N VAL A 530 -5.19 4.07 -7.07
CA VAL A 530 -3.81 3.72 -7.43
C VAL A 530 -3.09 4.96 -7.95
N VAL A 531 -1.90 5.22 -7.42
CA VAL A 531 -0.98 6.26 -7.90
C VAL A 531 0.03 5.63 -8.83
N ASN A 532 0.15 6.17 -10.04
CA ASN A 532 1.11 5.78 -11.05
C ASN A 532 2.13 6.93 -11.24
N ILE A 533 3.39 6.67 -10.89
CA ILE A 533 4.49 7.64 -11.01
C ILE A 533 5.46 7.15 -12.08
N THR A 534 5.68 7.97 -13.10
CA THR A 534 6.67 7.71 -14.15
C THR A 534 7.75 8.77 -14.06
N ALA A 535 9.01 8.35 -13.90
CA ALA A 535 10.16 9.24 -13.86
C ALA A 535 11.15 8.90 -14.97
N LYS A 536 11.71 9.91 -15.62
CA LYS A 536 12.62 9.77 -16.75
C LYS A 536 13.66 10.88 -16.76
N VAL A 537 14.93 10.53 -17.00
CA VAL A 537 15.99 11.54 -17.19
C VAL A 537 15.74 12.24 -18.52
N GLN A 538 15.54 13.56 -18.48
CA GLN A 538 15.32 14.38 -19.68
C GLN A 538 16.63 14.92 -20.23
N ARG A 539 17.56 15.32 -19.34
CA ARG A 539 18.88 15.80 -19.75
C ARG A 539 19.91 15.58 -18.67
N ALA A 540 21.04 14.98 -19.06
CA ALA A 540 22.26 14.94 -18.26
C ALA A 540 23.17 16.11 -18.65
N PHE A 541 23.66 16.83 -17.64
CA PHE A 541 24.66 17.89 -17.80
C PHE A 541 26.04 17.34 -17.41
N ASN A 542 26.87 18.15 -16.75
CA ASN A 542 28.22 17.73 -16.35
C ASN A 542 28.15 16.81 -15.10
N THR A 543 27.72 17.34 -13.96
CA THR A 543 27.58 16.61 -12.69
C THR A 543 26.13 16.51 -12.20
N SER A 544 25.20 17.14 -12.91
CA SER A 544 23.78 17.18 -12.57
C SER A 544 22.93 16.65 -13.72
N MET A 545 21.74 16.17 -13.40
CA MET A 545 20.75 15.75 -14.39
C MET A 545 19.36 16.21 -13.99
N GLU A 546 18.53 16.51 -14.98
CA GLU A 546 17.12 16.81 -14.82
C GLU A 546 16.28 15.55 -15.06
N VAL A 547 15.38 15.26 -14.13
CA VAL A 547 14.45 14.14 -14.18
C VAL A 547 13.03 14.71 -14.21
N GLY A 548 12.28 14.37 -15.27
CA GLY A 548 10.85 14.66 -15.37
C GLY A 548 10.05 13.59 -14.62
N ILE A 549 9.02 14.01 -13.88
CA ILE A 549 8.18 13.16 -13.06
C ILE A 549 6.72 13.43 -13.43
N LEU A 550 6.03 12.42 -13.93
CA LEU A 550 4.61 12.43 -14.22
C LEU A 550 3.87 11.58 -13.18
N VAL A 551 2.90 12.17 -12.50
CA VAL A 551 2.02 11.48 -11.55
C VAL A 551 0.61 11.44 -12.13
N SER A 552 0.09 10.24 -12.34
CA SER A 552 -1.31 9.97 -12.66
C SER A 552 -1.96 9.15 -11.54
N CYS A 553 -3.28 9.23 -11.48
CA CYS A 553 -4.09 8.44 -10.58
C CYS A 553 -5.10 7.64 -11.40
N GLU A 554 -5.39 6.44 -10.93
CA GLU A 554 -6.31 5.48 -11.52
C GLU A 554 -7.28 5.00 -10.43
N ASP A 555 -8.58 5.05 -10.74
CA ASP A 555 -9.63 4.46 -9.93
C ASP A 555 -10.06 3.12 -10.53
N LEU A 556 -9.67 2.03 -9.87
CA LEU A 556 -9.88 0.65 -10.35
C LEU A 556 -11.36 0.24 -10.43
N PHE A 557 -12.26 0.96 -9.76
CA PHE A 557 -13.70 0.63 -9.77
C PHE A 557 -14.48 1.41 -10.83
N LEU A 558 -13.99 2.59 -11.20
CA LEU A 558 -14.64 3.49 -12.17
C LEU A 558 -13.93 3.50 -13.53
N ASP A 559 -12.79 2.81 -13.65
CA ASP A 559 -11.91 2.81 -14.83
C ASP A 559 -11.53 4.22 -15.30
N GLN A 560 -11.38 5.14 -14.33
CA GLN A 560 -11.04 6.53 -14.59
C GLN A 560 -9.55 6.76 -14.32
N HIS A 561 -8.88 7.42 -15.26
CA HIS A 561 -7.51 7.85 -15.13
C HIS A 561 -7.39 9.36 -15.31
N TRP A 562 -6.62 10.03 -14.45
CA TRP A 562 -6.34 11.46 -14.60
C TRP A 562 -4.94 11.81 -14.14
N ARG A 563 -4.43 12.94 -14.65
CA ARG A 563 -3.14 13.49 -14.22
C ARG A 563 -3.31 14.24 -12.89
N VAL A 564 -2.37 14.03 -11.98
CA VAL A 564 -2.35 14.68 -10.65
C VAL A 564 -1.37 15.83 -10.63
N CYS A 565 -0.14 15.59 -11.07
CA CYS A 565 0.88 16.62 -11.20
C CYS A 565 1.97 16.22 -12.21
N HIS A 566 2.67 17.22 -12.71
CA HIS A 566 3.89 17.08 -13.49
C HIS A 566 4.97 17.94 -12.83
N ALA A 567 6.15 17.36 -12.59
CA ALA A 567 7.19 18.00 -11.82
C ALA A 567 8.58 17.67 -12.37
N TYR A 568 9.55 18.55 -12.08
CA TYR A 568 10.94 18.38 -12.51
C TYR A 568 11.87 18.45 -11.31
N ALA A 569 12.78 17.48 -11.22
CA ALA A 569 13.75 17.37 -10.14
C ALA A 569 15.17 17.40 -10.70
N THR A 570 16.09 18.07 -10.03
CA THR A 570 17.52 18.05 -10.38
C THR A 570 18.27 17.16 -9.40
N PHE A 571 18.97 16.16 -9.91
CA PHE A 571 19.81 15.25 -9.14
C PHE A 571 21.30 15.49 -9.42
N VAL A 572 22.14 15.25 -8.42
CA VAL A 572 23.60 15.35 -8.51
C VAL A 572 24.24 14.06 -8.03
N THR A 573 25.24 13.58 -8.74
CA THR A 573 26.00 12.37 -8.37
C THR A 573 26.98 12.66 -7.24
N GLN A 574 27.07 11.76 -6.25
CA GLN A 574 28.11 11.81 -5.23
C GLN A 574 28.97 10.53 -5.23
N ARG A 575 30.30 10.69 -5.13
CA ARG A 575 31.25 9.58 -4.93
C ARG A 575 32.16 9.87 -3.74
N LYS A 576 32.52 8.84 -2.97
CA LYS A 576 33.27 8.90 -1.70
C LYS A 576 34.74 9.42 -1.78
N ALA A 577 35.16 10.13 -2.84
CA ALA A 577 36.56 10.54 -3.02
C ALA A 577 36.78 11.88 -3.75
N GLY A 578 35.85 12.84 -3.69
CA GLY A 578 36.05 14.21 -4.21
C GLY A 578 36.20 14.36 -5.73
N THR A 579 36.27 13.27 -6.49
CA THR A 579 36.33 13.28 -7.96
C THR A 579 34.94 13.55 -8.54
N LYS A 580 34.80 14.61 -9.34
CA LYS A 580 33.55 14.91 -10.07
C LYS A 580 33.30 13.80 -11.10
N VAL A 581 32.12 13.16 -11.04
CA VAL A 581 31.69 12.17 -12.03
C VAL A 581 31.18 12.93 -13.25
N LEU A 582 31.77 12.68 -14.41
CA LEU A 582 31.27 13.20 -15.68
C LEU A 582 30.14 12.29 -16.17
N LEU A 583 28.93 12.83 -16.26
CA LEU A 583 27.77 12.10 -16.74
C LEU A 583 27.83 11.90 -18.26
N LYS A 584 27.36 10.74 -18.72
CA LYS A 584 27.19 10.49 -20.16
C LYS A 584 26.04 11.36 -20.68
N PRO A 585 26.20 12.10 -21.80
CA PRO A 585 25.12 12.85 -22.40
C PRO A 585 23.97 11.93 -22.81
N LEU A 586 22.73 12.34 -22.56
CA LEU A 586 21.55 11.62 -23.04
C LEU A 586 21.36 11.92 -24.53
N VAL A 587 21.23 10.88 -25.36
CA VAL A 587 20.92 11.04 -26.78
C VAL A 587 19.40 10.86 -26.96
N PRO A 588 18.64 11.93 -27.21
CA PRO A 588 17.20 11.82 -27.45
C PRO A 588 16.93 11.12 -28.78
N ARG A 589 16.07 10.09 -28.78
CA ARG A 589 15.75 9.28 -29.96
C ARG A 589 14.49 9.75 -30.66
N SER A 590 13.48 10.18 -29.90
CA SER A 590 12.20 10.64 -30.45
C SER A 590 12.11 12.17 -30.52
N HIS A 591 11.21 12.69 -31.35
CA HIS A 591 10.92 14.13 -31.43
C HIS A 591 10.50 14.71 -30.06
N SER A 592 9.68 13.98 -29.29
CA SER A 592 9.30 14.37 -27.93
C SER A 592 10.51 14.47 -27.00
N GLU A 593 11.46 13.53 -27.11
CA GLU A 593 12.69 13.57 -26.30
C GLU A 593 13.62 14.72 -26.69
N GLN A 594 13.69 15.07 -27.98
CA GLN A 594 14.47 16.21 -28.44
C GLN A 594 13.93 17.53 -27.90
N LEU A 595 12.60 17.67 -27.86
CA LEU A 595 11.92 18.82 -27.26
C LEU A 595 12.12 18.86 -25.74
N GLU A 596 11.95 17.74 -25.04
CA GLU A 596 12.22 17.67 -23.60
C GLU A 596 13.66 18.05 -23.26
N TYR A 597 14.62 17.60 -24.08
CA TYR A 597 16.04 17.90 -23.94
C TYR A 597 16.37 19.38 -24.14
N SER A 598 15.73 20.06 -25.09
CA SER A 598 15.92 21.51 -25.31
C SER A 598 15.29 22.33 -24.18
N LEU A 599 14.05 22.01 -23.79
CA LEU A 599 13.34 22.68 -22.70
C LEU A 599 14.06 22.52 -21.34
N ALA A 600 14.76 21.41 -21.12
CA ALA A 600 15.55 21.20 -19.91
C ALA A 600 16.68 22.24 -19.73
N ALA A 601 17.25 22.76 -20.81
CA ALA A 601 18.24 23.84 -20.71
C ALA A 601 17.61 25.17 -20.28
N GLU A 602 16.44 25.51 -20.84
CA GLU A 602 15.72 26.73 -20.46
C GLU A 602 15.23 26.66 -19.02
N ARG A 603 14.67 25.52 -18.59
CA ARG A 603 14.31 25.31 -17.17
C ARG A 603 15.50 25.48 -16.25
N ARG A 604 16.67 24.92 -16.62
CA ARG A 604 17.91 25.14 -15.85
C ARG A 604 18.30 26.62 -15.80
N ARG A 605 18.18 27.38 -16.88
CA ARG A 605 18.45 28.83 -16.89
C ARG A 605 17.55 29.57 -15.91
N VAL A 606 16.26 29.22 -15.87
CA VAL A 606 15.29 29.77 -14.91
C VAL A 606 15.67 29.44 -13.47
N ARG A 607 16.14 28.21 -13.18
CA ARG A 607 16.62 27.83 -11.83
C ARG A 607 17.78 28.71 -11.35
N MET A 608 18.70 29.06 -12.25
CA MET A 608 19.88 29.87 -11.93
C MET A 608 19.52 31.33 -11.67
N LEU A 609 18.58 31.88 -12.45
CA LEU A 609 18.17 33.30 -12.37
C LEU A 609 17.14 33.56 -11.27
N HIS A 610 16.49 32.54 -10.73
CA HIS A 610 15.35 32.72 -9.81
C HIS A 610 15.68 33.54 -8.55
N ASP A 611 16.83 33.30 -7.94
CA ASP A 611 17.26 34.05 -6.75
C ASP A 611 17.44 35.54 -7.07
N ASP A 612 17.90 35.87 -8.28
CA ASP A 612 18.13 37.25 -8.71
C ASP A 612 16.82 37.93 -9.12
N ILE A 613 15.91 37.21 -9.79
CA ILE A 613 14.54 37.69 -10.09
C ILE A 613 13.80 38.09 -8.81
N ILE A 614 13.92 37.30 -7.74
CA ILE A 614 13.29 37.64 -6.45
C ILE A 614 13.91 38.92 -5.87
N LYS A 615 15.24 39.05 -5.89
CA LYS A 615 15.91 40.26 -5.39
C LYS A 615 15.50 41.50 -6.20
N ASP A 616 15.40 41.38 -7.51
CA ASP A 616 15.00 42.48 -8.40
C ASP A 616 13.54 42.90 -8.16
N LEU A 617 12.63 41.95 -7.95
CA LEU A 617 11.23 42.27 -7.63
C LEU A 617 11.08 42.96 -6.27
N LEU A 618 11.95 42.63 -5.32
CA LEU A 618 12.00 43.29 -4.01
C LEU A 618 12.61 44.68 -4.10
N SER A 619 13.61 44.90 -4.97
CA SER A 619 14.24 46.21 -5.16
C SER A 619 13.39 47.18 -6.00
N SER A 620 12.57 46.67 -6.94
CA SER A 620 11.76 47.51 -7.86
C SER A 620 10.51 48.15 -7.23
N ARG A 621 10.25 47.93 -5.94
CA ARG A 621 9.04 48.44 -5.27
C ARG A 621 9.32 49.73 -4.50
N ALA A 622 8.91 50.86 -5.08
CA ALA A 622 8.70 52.09 -4.33
C ALA A 622 7.56 51.89 -3.32
N VAL A 623 7.76 52.37 -2.10
CA VAL A 623 6.82 52.28 -0.98
C VAL A 623 5.57 53.12 -1.31
N GLU A 624 4.45 52.45 -1.59
CA GLU A 624 3.11 53.04 -1.53
C GLU A 624 2.50 52.67 -0.18
N PRO A 625 2.43 53.59 0.80
CA PRO A 625 1.75 53.35 2.07
C PRO A 625 0.23 53.47 1.87
N GLY A 626 -0.38 52.44 1.31
CA GLY A 626 -1.80 52.40 1.00
C GLY A 626 -2.61 51.48 1.92
N GLY A 627 -3.41 52.07 2.81
CA GLY A 627 -4.64 51.44 3.34
C GLY A 627 -4.57 50.86 4.75
N ALA A 628 -4.36 51.70 5.77
CA ALA A 628 -4.67 51.37 7.16
C ALA A 628 -6.19 51.45 7.41
N VAL A 629 -6.95 50.47 6.94
CA VAL A 629 -8.35 50.23 7.36
C VAL A 629 -8.54 48.71 7.40
N GLU A 630 -9.12 48.18 8.49
CA GLU A 630 -9.30 46.75 8.85
C GLU A 630 -8.16 46.07 9.66
N ALA A 631 -7.63 46.74 10.69
CA ALA A 631 -6.60 46.15 11.57
C ALA A 631 -7.12 45.34 12.77
N GLU A 632 -8.43 45.34 13.06
CA GLU A 632 -8.96 44.76 14.31
C GLU A 632 -9.18 43.24 14.27
N GLN A 633 -9.31 42.61 13.09
CA GLN A 633 -9.57 41.16 12.97
C GLN A 633 -8.39 40.32 12.46
N ALA A 634 -7.20 40.90 12.32
CA ALA A 634 -6.03 40.20 11.78
C ALA A 634 -5.38 39.26 12.82
N VAL A 635 -5.12 38.00 12.43
CA VAL A 635 -4.50 36.99 13.31
C VAL A 635 -2.98 37.16 13.32
N SER A 636 -2.36 37.19 14.50
CA SER A 636 -0.90 37.26 14.61
C SER A 636 -0.20 36.03 14.02
N ALA A 637 0.78 36.24 13.14
CA ALA A 637 1.58 35.15 12.53
C ALA A 637 2.24 34.23 13.57
N VAL A 638 2.64 34.77 14.74
CA VAL A 638 3.28 34.03 15.85
C VAL A 638 2.44 32.82 16.26
N LYS A 639 1.11 32.95 16.28
CA LYS A 639 0.19 31.87 16.68
C LYS A 639 0.26 30.66 15.76
N THR A 640 0.71 30.85 14.52
CA THR A 640 0.85 29.79 13.51
C THR A 640 2.21 29.07 13.56
N LYS A 641 3.16 29.55 14.37
CA LYS A 641 4.53 29.04 14.40
C LYS A 641 4.61 27.61 14.94
N VAL A 642 5.13 26.69 14.16
CA VAL A 642 5.34 25.28 14.53
C VAL A 642 6.82 24.95 14.49
N GLN A 643 7.27 24.16 15.47
CA GLN A 643 8.61 23.61 15.52
C GLN A 643 8.52 22.10 15.75
N SER A 644 9.19 21.31 14.91
CA SER A 644 9.38 19.87 15.10
C SER A 644 10.85 19.51 14.99
N VAL A 645 11.25 18.42 15.63
CA VAL A 645 12.59 17.86 15.51
C VAL A 645 12.47 16.39 15.14
N GLU A 646 13.04 16.02 14.00
CA GLU A 646 13.03 14.65 13.49
C GLU A 646 14.44 14.06 13.54
N LEU A 647 14.58 12.84 14.06
CA LEU A 647 15.85 12.12 14.04
C LEU A 647 16.00 11.38 12.71
N VAL A 648 17.10 11.60 12.00
CA VAL A 648 17.41 10.85 10.79
C VAL A 648 17.88 9.45 11.19
N LEU A 649 17.07 8.44 10.85
CA LEU A 649 17.33 7.03 11.10
C LEU A 649 17.76 6.34 9.79
N PRO A 650 18.34 5.13 9.86
CA PRO A 650 18.72 4.37 8.67
C PRO A 650 17.65 4.26 7.55
N PRO A 651 16.34 4.03 7.81
CA PRO A 651 15.33 3.98 6.75
C PRO A 651 15.06 5.34 6.06
N HIS A 652 15.57 6.45 6.62
CA HIS A 652 15.40 7.80 6.08
C HIS A 652 16.52 8.19 5.10
N ALA A 653 17.53 7.34 4.96
CA ALA A 653 18.73 7.60 4.18
C ALA A 653 19.01 6.48 3.16
N ASN A 654 19.76 6.83 2.13
CA ASN A 654 20.25 5.87 1.14
C ASN A 654 21.36 4.98 1.72
N HIS A 655 21.80 3.98 0.95
CA HIS A 655 22.88 3.06 1.32
C HIS A 655 24.25 3.74 1.57
N GLN A 656 24.36 5.04 1.24
CA GLN A 656 25.53 5.88 1.53
C GLN A 656 25.33 6.80 2.73
N VAL A 657 24.29 6.57 3.54
CA VAL A 657 23.99 7.27 4.79
C VAL A 657 23.51 8.72 4.57
N ASN A 658 23.24 9.15 3.33
CA ASN A 658 22.65 10.46 3.03
C ASN A 658 21.13 10.41 3.07
N THR A 659 20.50 11.36 3.75
CA THR A 659 19.04 11.47 3.87
C THR A 659 18.39 11.67 2.51
N PHE A 660 17.32 10.92 2.21
CA PHE A 660 16.53 11.12 0.99
C PHE A 660 15.85 12.49 1.01
N GLY A 661 15.93 13.24 -0.09
CA GLY A 661 15.29 14.55 -0.22
C GLY A 661 13.78 14.47 -0.02
N GLY A 662 13.16 13.41 -0.53
CA GLY A 662 11.74 13.10 -0.37
C GLY A 662 11.30 12.92 1.08
N GLN A 663 12.17 12.36 1.93
CA GLN A 663 11.87 12.20 3.35
C GLN A 663 11.89 13.55 4.10
N ILE A 664 12.84 14.43 3.75
CA ILE A 664 12.88 15.80 4.30
C ILE A 664 11.64 16.57 3.86
N MET A 665 11.28 16.50 2.57
CA MET A 665 10.06 17.12 2.04
C MET A 665 8.80 16.63 2.77
N ALA A 666 8.69 15.32 3.03
CA ALA A 666 7.55 14.75 3.74
C ALA A 666 7.38 15.36 5.15
N TRP A 667 8.47 15.48 5.91
CA TRP A 667 8.42 16.11 7.23
C TRP A 667 8.13 17.60 7.16
N MET A 668 8.68 18.32 6.17
CA MET A 668 8.37 19.73 5.96
C MET A 668 6.88 19.96 5.71
N VAL A 669 6.24 19.13 4.86
CA VAL A 669 4.80 19.20 4.58
C VAL A 669 3.98 18.97 5.85
N ASN A 670 4.36 18.00 6.68
CA ASN A 670 3.66 17.73 7.93
C ASN A 670 3.67 18.96 8.87
N VAL A 671 4.84 19.57 9.06
CA VAL A 671 4.99 20.76 9.92
C VAL A 671 4.27 21.98 9.31
N ALA A 672 4.33 22.15 7.98
CA ALA A 672 3.63 23.21 7.27
C ALA A 672 2.11 23.09 7.38
N THR A 673 1.59 21.87 7.23
CA THR A 673 0.16 21.57 7.34
C THR A 673 -0.37 21.91 8.73
N ILE A 674 0.40 21.64 9.78
CA ILE A 674 0.04 22.04 11.16
C ILE A 674 0.02 23.57 11.29
N ALA A 675 1.01 24.28 10.72
CA ALA A 675 1.05 25.75 10.74
C ALA A 675 -0.15 26.38 10.01
N ALA A 676 -0.51 25.84 8.83
CA ALA A 676 -1.70 26.25 8.09
C ALA A 676 -3.00 25.93 8.84
N SER A 677 -3.08 24.76 9.48
CA SER A 677 -4.25 24.35 10.28
C SER A 677 -4.48 25.28 11.46
N ARG A 678 -3.42 25.80 12.09
CA ARG A 678 -3.52 26.78 13.20
C ARG A 678 -4.12 28.11 12.77
N LEU A 679 -4.00 28.50 11.50
CA LEU A 679 -4.61 29.72 10.98
C LEU A 679 -6.09 29.51 10.64
N CYS A 680 -6.42 28.45 9.90
CA CYS A 680 -7.76 28.24 9.35
C CYS A 680 -8.71 27.45 10.25
N GLN A 681 -8.20 26.80 11.29
CA GLN A 681 -8.95 25.88 12.16
C GLN A 681 -9.73 24.81 11.38
N ALA A 682 -9.17 24.39 10.25
CA ALA A 682 -9.71 23.38 9.34
C ALA A 682 -8.58 22.52 8.78
N HIS A 683 -8.89 21.59 7.88
CA HIS A 683 -7.87 20.79 7.18
C HIS A 683 -7.46 21.48 5.88
N PRO A 684 -6.25 22.08 5.82
CA PRO A 684 -5.75 22.72 4.62
C PRO A 684 -5.24 21.69 3.62
N THR A 685 -5.49 21.93 2.33
CA THR A 685 -5.01 21.11 1.21
C THR A 685 -3.83 21.81 0.55
N LEU A 686 -2.73 21.08 0.33
CA LEU A 686 -1.56 21.62 -0.35
C LEU A 686 -1.83 21.70 -1.87
N ARG A 687 -1.74 22.90 -2.44
CA ARG A 687 -1.96 23.15 -3.87
C ARG A 687 -0.67 23.30 -4.67
N GLY A 688 0.38 23.77 -4.04
CA GLY A 688 1.67 23.84 -4.70
C GLY A 688 2.82 24.10 -3.77
N ILE A 689 4.01 23.88 -4.31
CA ILE A 689 5.29 24.09 -3.65
C ILE A 689 6.14 24.91 -4.61
N ASP A 690 6.67 26.04 -4.13
CA ASP A 690 7.58 26.86 -4.93
C ASP A 690 8.92 26.16 -5.09
N MET A 691 9.61 26.45 -6.20
CA MET A 691 10.94 25.94 -6.48
C MET A 691 11.90 26.21 -5.33
N PHE A 692 12.66 25.19 -4.94
CA PHE A 692 13.67 25.31 -3.88
C PHE A 692 14.90 24.45 -4.13
N LYS A 693 15.98 24.78 -3.44
CA LYS A 693 17.27 24.07 -3.51
C LYS A 693 17.71 23.52 -2.15
N PHE A 694 18.31 22.34 -2.16
CA PHE A 694 19.05 21.78 -1.03
C PHE A 694 20.45 22.40 -1.00
N ARG A 695 20.78 23.06 0.10
CA ARG A 695 22.05 23.79 0.29
C ARG A 695 23.18 22.90 0.78
N GLY A 696 22.86 21.78 1.42
CA GLY A 696 23.86 20.86 1.95
C GLY A 696 23.27 19.48 2.25
N PRO A 697 24.13 18.46 2.41
CA PRO A 697 23.71 17.11 2.73
C PRO A 697 23.27 16.98 4.18
N SER A 698 22.36 16.05 4.44
CA SER A 698 22.03 15.55 5.77
C SER A 698 22.34 14.05 5.83
N GLN A 699 22.78 13.56 6.98
CA GLN A 699 23.21 12.17 7.18
C GLN A 699 22.45 11.49 8.32
N VAL A 700 22.46 10.15 8.35
CA VAL A 700 21.93 9.38 9.48
C VAL A 700 22.58 9.81 10.79
N GLY A 701 21.74 10.05 11.81
CA GLY A 701 22.15 10.58 13.10
C GLY A 701 22.00 12.10 13.23
N ASP A 702 21.77 12.83 12.13
CA ASP A 702 21.37 14.24 12.21
C ASP A 702 19.99 14.38 12.89
N ARG A 703 19.81 15.47 13.62
CA ARG A 703 18.51 15.96 14.08
C ARG A 703 18.09 17.10 13.16
N LEU A 704 16.98 16.92 12.45
CA LEU A 704 16.40 17.93 11.57
C LEU A 704 15.41 18.77 12.35
N LEU A 705 15.80 20.01 12.63
CA LEU A 705 14.96 21.05 13.20
C LEU A 705 14.15 21.72 12.09
N LEU A 706 12.85 21.51 12.12
CA LEU A 706 11.89 22.06 11.17
C LEU A 706 11.13 23.21 11.83
N ARG A 707 11.20 24.41 11.25
CA ARG A 707 10.46 25.59 11.73
C ARG A 707 9.53 26.06 10.63
N ALA A 708 8.23 26.02 10.88
CA ALA A 708 7.21 26.51 9.95
C ALA A 708 6.42 27.68 10.54
N ILE A 709 6.00 28.60 9.68
CA ILE A 709 5.13 29.72 10.03
C ILE A 709 4.40 30.20 8.77
N VAL A 710 3.18 30.69 8.92
CA VAL A 710 2.46 31.28 7.78
C VAL A 710 3.08 32.65 7.48
N ASN A 711 3.58 32.82 6.26
CA ASN A 711 4.23 34.05 5.81
C ASN A 711 3.21 35.12 5.42
N ASN A 712 2.17 34.72 4.68
CA ASN A 712 1.08 35.61 4.26
C ASN A 712 -0.20 34.81 3.98
N ALA A 713 -1.35 35.44 4.16
CA ALA A 713 -2.66 34.91 3.82
C ALA A 713 -3.32 35.81 2.77
N PHE A 714 -3.60 35.25 1.60
CA PHE A 714 -4.38 35.89 0.54
C PHE A 714 -5.86 35.53 0.71
N LYS A 715 -6.73 36.00 -0.20
CA LYS A 715 -8.20 35.76 -0.13
C LYS A 715 -8.55 34.29 0.15
N ASN A 716 -8.06 33.37 -0.70
CA ASN A 716 -8.45 31.96 -0.69
C ASN A 716 -7.28 31.00 -0.47
N SER A 717 -6.06 31.53 -0.36
CA SER A 717 -4.83 30.73 -0.22
C SER A 717 -3.88 31.37 0.77
N MET A 718 -3.06 30.55 1.41
CA MET A 718 -2.01 31.00 2.32
C MET A 718 -0.67 30.41 1.91
N GLU A 719 0.40 31.15 2.17
CA GLU A 719 1.76 30.67 1.98
C GLU A 719 2.40 30.37 3.34
N VAL A 720 2.91 29.15 3.50
CA VAL A 720 3.64 28.70 4.69
C VAL A 720 5.11 28.53 4.32
N GLY A 721 5.98 29.25 5.04
CA GLY A 721 7.42 29.07 4.93
C GLY A 721 7.90 28.00 5.91
N VAL A 722 8.71 27.06 5.44
CA VAL A 722 9.36 26.04 6.28
C VAL A 722 10.87 26.12 6.09
N ARG A 723 11.61 26.17 7.19
CA ARG A 723 13.06 26.12 7.23
C ARG A 723 13.53 24.85 7.91
N ALA A 724 14.39 24.08 7.24
CA ALA A 724 14.99 22.85 7.76
C ALA A 724 16.47 23.07 8.10
N GLU A 725 16.84 22.79 9.35
CA GLU A 725 18.23 22.86 9.83
C GLU A 725 18.66 21.51 10.39
N ALA A 726 19.82 21.01 9.98
CA ALA A 726 20.41 19.80 10.54
C ALA A 726 21.45 20.15 11.59
N TYR A 727 21.46 19.44 12.71
CA TYR A 727 22.52 19.51 13.72
C TYR A 727 22.81 18.13 14.28
N GLN A 728 24.06 17.93 14.71
CA GLN A 728 24.53 16.68 15.32
C GLN A 728 25.26 17.01 16.62
N GLY A 729 24.76 16.51 17.75
CA GLY A 729 25.31 16.84 19.07
C GLY A 729 25.23 18.34 19.39
N GLY A 730 26.32 18.91 19.93
CA GLY A 730 26.46 20.34 20.22
C GLY A 730 27.05 21.18 19.07
N GLY A 731 27.11 20.64 17.85
CA GLY A 731 27.63 21.37 16.68
C GLY A 731 26.69 22.49 16.18
N PRO A 732 27.16 23.39 15.31
CA PRO A 732 26.36 24.48 14.76
C PRO A 732 25.27 23.97 13.80
N ASN A 733 24.13 24.67 13.76
CA ASN A 733 23.02 24.36 12.86
C ASN A 733 23.40 24.59 11.39
N ARG A 734 23.24 23.57 10.55
CA ARG A 734 23.42 23.65 9.09
C ARG A 734 22.07 23.86 8.41
N HIS A 735 21.92 24.95 7.64
CA HIS A 735 20.70 25.18 6.88
C HIS A 735 20.63 24.25 5.67
N ILE A 736 19.69 23.30 5.67
CA ILE A 736 19.53 22.29 4.63
C ILE A 736 18.69 22.82 3.48
N ASN A 737 17.47 23.28 3.74
CA ASN A 737 16.66 23.97 2.75
C ASN A 737 15.64 24.90 3.40
N SER A 738 15.06 25.78 2.59
CA SER A 738 13.83 26.49 2.90
C SER A 738 12.87 26.26 1.75
N ALA A 739 11.61 25.94 2.03
CA ALA A 739 10.57 25.79 1.03
C ALA A 739 9.35 26.63 1.38
N PHE A 740 8.61 27.04 0.36
CA PHE A 740 7.39 27.83 0.48
C PHE A 740 6.24 27.02 -0.10
N MET A 741 5.23 26.78 0.73
CA MET A 741 4.13 25.86 0.45
C MET A 741 2.81 26.61 0.42
N ILE A 742 2.00 26.37 -0.60
CA ILE A 742 0.74 27.08 -0.83
C ILE A 742 -0.42 26.17 -0.45
N PHE A 743 -1.18 26.60 0.54
CA PHE A 743 -2.35 25.87 1.03
C PHE A 743 -3.63 26.61 0.67
N GLU A 744 -4.66 25.83 0.35
CA GLU A 744 -6.04 26.28 0.22
C GLU A 744 -6.92 25.50 1.17
N VAL A 745 -8.02 26.10 1.61
CA VAL A 745 -9.00 25.42 2.47
C VAL A 745 -10.27 25.28 1.66
N LEU A 746 -10.73 24.06 1.47
CA LEU A 746 -12.00 23.76 0.81
C LEU A 746 -13.09 23.58 1.88
N ASP A 747 -14.27 24.13 1.62
CA ASP A 747 -15.48 23.90 2.42
C ASP A 747 -16.10 22.51 2.15
N GLY A 748 -17.25 22.22 2.77
CA GLY A 748 -17.94 20.93 2.62
C GLY A 748 -18.42 20.65 1.18
N ASP A 749 -18.59 21.70 0.37
CA ASP A 749 -19.04 21.64 -1.02
C ASP A 749 -17.86 21.71 -2.02
N GLY A 750 -16.62 21.66 -1.53
CA GLY A 750 -15.41 21.70 -2.36
C GLY A 750 -15.01 23.09 -2.88
N LYS A 751 -15.64 24.17 -2.41
CA LYS A 751 -15.31 25.55 -2.79
C LYS A 751 -14.24 26.16 -1.87
N PRO A 752 -13.39 27.07 -2.40
CA PRO A 752 -12.34 27.69 -1.61
C PRO A 752 -12.91 28.66 -0.57
N ARG A 753 -12.55 28.45 0.70
CA ARG A 753 -12.96 29.27 1.84
C ARG A 753 -12.09 30.53 1.96
N LEU A 754 -12.71 31.64 2.34
CA LEU A 754 -12.02 32.88 2.70
C LEU A 754 -11.17 32.70 3.97
N LEU A 755 -9.90 33.13 3.89
CA LEU A 755 -8.94 32.99 4.98
C LEU A 755 -8.80 34.30 5.78
N PRO A 756 -8.55 34.23 7.11
CA PRO A 756 -8.31 35.42 7.91
C PRO A 756 -6.98 36.07 7.51
N ARG A 757 -6.95 37.41 7.49
CA ARG A 757 -5.71 38.16 7.22
C ARG A 757 -4.70 37.94 8.36
N ILE A 758 -3.42 37.86 7.99
CA ILE A 758 -2.32 37.72 8.94
C ILE A 758 -1.72 39.09 9.25
N ARG A 759 -1.47 39.33 10.55
CA ARG A 759 -0.63 40.44 11.02
C ARG A 759 0.82 39.98 11.11
N PRO A 760 1.72 40.46 10.24
CA PRO A 760 3.14 40.09 10.30
C PRO A 760 3.81 40.63 11.57
N GLU A 761 4.79 39.89 12.07
CA GLU A 761 5.71 40.36 13.11
C GLU A 761 6.56 41.55 12.59
N PRO A 762 6.97 42.49 13.45
CA PRO A 762 7.90 43.55 13.06
C PRO A 762 9.21 42.97 12.48
N LEU A 763 9.81 43.67 11.51
CA LEU A 763 11.05 43.29 10.83
C LEU A 763 10.94 41.98 10.02
N ASP A 764 11.26 40.82 10.62
CA ASP A 764 11.32 39.53 9.94
C ASP A 764 9.95 39.06 9.41
N GLY A 765 8.86 39.42 10.09
CA GLY A 765 7.50 39.12 9.63
C GLY A 765 7.11 39.94 8.40
N GLN A 766 7.44 41.23 8.38
CA GLN A 766 7.18 42.13 7.24
C GLN A 766 7.96 41.66 6.00
N ARG A 767 9.26 41.37 6.15
CA ARG A 767 10.08 40.79 5.08
C ARG A 767 9.44 39.53 4.49
N ARG A 768 9.02 38.58 5.33
CA ARG A 768 8.37 37.33 4.88
C ARG A 768 7.07 37.58 4.12
N CYS A 769 6.27 38.57 4.55
CA CYS A 769 5.01 38.93 3.92
C CYS A 769 5.21 39.55 2.52
N GLU A 770 6.22 40.43 2.40
CA GLU A 770 6.62 41.05 1.13
C GLU A 770 7.18 40.03 0.16
N GLU A 771 8.11 39.18 0.61
CA GLU A 771 8.66 38.09 -0.19
C GLU A 771 7.55 37.12 -0.67
N ALA A 772 6.57 36.80 0.18
CA ALA A 772 5.44 35.96 -0.20
C ALA A 772 4.58 36.59 -1.31
N THR A 773 4.45 37.92 -1.29
CA THR A 773 3.76 38.67 -2.33
C THR A 773 4.54 38.65 -3.65
N ALA A 774 5.87 38.80 -3.58
CA ALA A 774 6.76 38.68 -4.74
C ALA A 774 6.71 37.27 -5.35
N ARG A 775 6.81 36.21 -4.53
CA ARG A 775 6.67 34.82 -4.98
C ARG A 775 5.32 34.54 -5.63
N LYS A 776 4.23 35.08 -5.06
CA LYS A 776 2.90 34.98 -5.68
C LYS A 776 2.86 35.66 -7.05
N LYS A 777 3.47 36.84 -7.20
CA LYS A 777 3.53 37.53 -8.49
C LYS A 777 4.27 36.68 -9.53
N ILE A 778 5.44 36.15 -9.19
CA ILE A 778 6.22 35.24 -10.06
C ILE A 778 5.37 34.05 -10.51
N ARG A 779 4.63 33.43 -9.59
CA ARG A 779 3.75 32.29 -9.92
C ARG A 779 2.63 32.66 -10.88
N LEU A 780 1.99 33.82 -10.69
CA LEU A 780 0.91 34.29 -11.56
C LEU A 780 1.45 34.62 -12.96
N ASP A 781 2.59 35.30 -13.04
CA ASP A 781 3.23 35.65 -14.31
C ASP A 781 3.62 34.37 -15.08
N ARG A 782 4.18 33.36 -14.40
CA ARG A 782 4.49 32.05 -15.00
C ARG A 782 3.24 31.31 -15.48
N LYS A 783 2.17 31.28 -14.67
CA LYS A 783 0.91 30.64 -15.04
C LYS A 783 0.26 31.31 -16.26
N TYR A 784 0.34 32.64 -16.33
CA TYR A 784 -0.17 33.42 -17.46
C TYR A 784 0.59 33.09 -18.75
N ILE A 785 1.92 33.01 -18.71
CA ILE A 785 2.76 32.63 -19.86
C ILE A 785 2.38 31.22 -20.37
N ILE A 786 2.32 30.23 -19.48
CA ILE A 786 1.99 28.84 -19.83
C ILE A 786 0.58 28.73 -20.42
N SER A 787 -0.40 29.50 -19.89
CA SER A 787 -1.77 29.47 -20.40
C SER A 787 -1.93 30.08 -21.80
N ARG A 788 -1.03 30.99 -22.21
CA ARG A 788 -1.05 31.57 -23.56
C ARG A 788 -0.29 30.73 -24.58
N GLU A 789 0.78 30.04 -24.18
CA GLU A 789 1.56 29.17 -25.07
C GLU A 789 0.80 27.88 -25.47
N GLN A 790 -0.21 27.44 -24.72
CA GLN A 790 -1.05 26.29 -25.08
C GLN A 790 -2.10 26.59 -26.19
N ALA A 791 -2.25 27.85 -26.61
CA ALA A 791 -3.22 28.26 -27.63
C ALA A 791 -2.63 28.40 -29.05
N GLU A 792 -1.31 28.28 -29.23
CA GLU A 792 -0.65 28.37 -30.55
C GLU A 792 0.31 27.19 -30.81
N VAL A 793 0.36 26.78 -32.08
CA VAL A 793 1.05 25.60 -32.64
C VAL A 793 2.54 25.53 -32.24
N PRO A 794 3.15 24.33 -32.04
CA PRO A 794 4.55 24.21 -31.67
C PRO A 794 5.50 24.77 -32.75
N LEU A 795 6.41 25.63 -32.31
CA LEU A 795 7.52 26.16 -33.10
C LEU A 795 8.63 25.11 -33.29
N SER A 796 8.66 24.46 -34.45
CA SER A 796 9.90 24.16 -35.19
C SER A 796 9.57 23.61 -36.58
N VAL A 797 9.88 24.37 -37.63
CA VAL A 797 9.94 23.85 -39.01
C VAL A 797 11.23 23.05 -39.16
N PRO A 798 11.25 21.87 -39.81
CA PRO A 798 12.48 21.14 -40.09
C PRO A 798 13.45 21.97 -40.92
N TRP A 799 14.73 21.96 -40.57
CA TRP A 799 15.78 22.64 -41.33
C TRP A 799 16.14 21.81 -42.57
N ASP A 800 15.94 22.41 -43.75
CA ASP A 800 16.33 21.87 -45.05
C ASP A 800 17.75 22.35 -45.42
N PRO A 801 18.74 21.46 -45.62
CA PRO A 801 20.14 21.82 -45.85
C PRO A 801 20.42 22.63 -47.14
N THR A 802 19.43 22.83 -48.02
CA THR A 802 19.62 23.62 -49.25
C THR A 802 19.39 25.13 -49.09
N ASN A 803 18.87 25.61 -47.96
CA ASN A 803 18.61 27.04 -47.76
C ASN A 803 19.77 27.77 -47.06
N GLN A 804 20.65 28.40 -47.84
CA GLN A 804 21.82 29.13 -47.34
C GLN A 804 21.52 30.53 -46.75
N TRP A 805 20.26 31.00 -46.76
CA TRP A 805 19.93 32.36 -46.31
C TRP A 805 18.54 32.42 -45.66
N SER A 806 18.46 32.22 -44.34
CA SER A 806 17.25 32.59 -43.59
C SER A 806 17.52 32.81 -42.11
N CYS A 807 17.40 34.07 -41.67
CA CYS A 807 17.19 34.45 -40.28
C CYS A 807 15.75 34.09 -39.87
N VAL A 808 15.58 33.23 -38.88
CA VAL A 808 14.27 32.97 -38.27
C VAL A 808 13.97 34.08 -37.26
N CYS A 809 13.02 34.97 -37.58
CA CYS A 809 12.51 35.99 -36.66
C CYS A 809 11.26 35.49 -35.95
N LEU A 810 11.23 35.53 -34.62
CA LEU A 810 10.01 35.35 -33.82
C LEU A 810 9.30 36.71 -33.73
N LEU A 811 8.07 36.82 -34.24
CA LEU A 811 7.28 38.05 -34.23
C LEU A 811 6.23 37.96 -33.11
N CYS A 812 6.47 38.56 -31.95
CA CYS A 812 5.44 38.70 -30.91
C CYS A 812 4.76 40.08 -31.05
N VAL A 813 3.48 40.09 -31.41
CA VAL A 813 2.64 41.29 -31.43
C VAL A 813 1.81 41.34 -30.15
N LEU A 814 2.15 42.23 -29.21
CA LEU A 814 1.34 42.48 -28.02
C LEU A 814 0.26 43.52 -28.35
N LEU A 815 -1.00 43.09 -28.41
CA LEU A 815 -2.16 43.98 -28.55
C LEU A 815 -2.79 44.24 -27.17
N ARG A 816 -2.63 45.47 -26.66
CA ARG A 816 -3.68 46.25 -25.97
C ARG A 816 -3.21 47.69 -25.73
N SER A 817 -3.89 48.64 -26.37
CA SER A 817 -3.98 50.09 -26.09
C SER A 817 -2.67 50.80 -25.68
N ASP A 818 -2.09 51.55 -26.63
CA ASP A 818 -0.77 52.24 -26.67
C ASP A 818 0.45 51.36 -27.07
N PRO A 819 1.52 51.96 -27.66
CA PRO A 819 2.17 51.65 -28.94
C PRO A 819 2.42 50.18 -29.29
N TYR A 820 2.37 49.85 -30.59
CA TYR A 820 2.78 48.53 -31.08
C TYR A 820 4.26 48.31 -30.80
N VAL A 821 4.59 47.38 -29.90
CA VAL A 821 5.97 46.99 -29.61
C VAL A 821 6.27 45.69 -30.32
N ILE A 822 7.25 45.71 -31.22
CA ILE A 822 7.76 44.51 -31.89
C ILE A 822 9.18 44.27 -31.39
N ALA A 823 9.37 43.17 -30.66
CA ALA A 823 10.66 42.74 -30.13
C ALA A 823 11.20 41.58 -30.95
N LEU A 824 12.45 41.71 -31.41
CA LEU A 824 13.21 40.71 -32.13
C LEU A 824 14.29 40.14 -31.19
N ARG A 825 14.22 38.83 -30.95
CA ARG A 825 15.25 38.11 -30.19
C ARG A 825 16.03 37.20 -31.13
N SER A 826 17.35 37.38 -31.18
CA SER A 826 18.25 36.45 -31.89
C SER A 826 18.27 35.11 -31.17
N VAL A 827 18.01 34.01 -31.88
CA VAL A 827 18.16 32.64 -31.38
C VAL A 827 19.53 32.12 -31.81
N THR A 828 20.38 31.78 -30.85
CA THR A 828 21.72 31.24 -31.13
C THR A 828 21.65 29.76 -31.52
N LEU A 829 22.14 29.41 -32.71
CA LEU A 829 22.49 28.03 -33.06
C LEU A 829 23.90 27.72 -32.52
N PRO A 830 24.09 26.79 -31.57
CA PRO A 830 25.38 26.56 -30.91
C PRO A 830 26.37 25.69 -31.71
N THR A 831 26.11 25.35 -32.97
CA THR A 831 26.78 24.23 -33.66
C THR A 831 28.02 24.59 -34.48
N HIS A 832 28.49 25.84 -34.55
CA HIS A 832 29.69 26.19 -35.34
C HIS A 832 30.69 27.12 -34.61
N PRO A 833 32.00 26.80 -34.56
CA PRO A 833 33.03 27.69 -34.01
C PRO A 833 33.33 28.90 -34.92
N PRO A 834 33.82 30.04 -34.36
CA PRO A 834 34.19 31.23 -35.11
C PRO A 834 35.42 31.00 -35.99
N MET A 835 35.43 31.57 -37.20
CA MET A 835 36.57 31.55 -38.14
C MET A 835 37.19 32.94 -38.30
N GLU A 836 38.49 33.00 -38.60
CA GLU A 836 39.35 34.19 -38.52
C GLU A 836 38.92 35.45 -39.30
N PRO A 837 38.12 35.42 -40.40
CA PRO A 837 37.66 36.67 -41.02
C PRO A 837 36.33 37.21 -40.47
N PHE A 838 35.63 36.50 -39.57
CA PHE A 838 34.30 36.89 -39.11
C PHE A 838 34.25 37.12 -37.59
N THR A 839 34.15 38.38 -37.17
CA THR A 839 33.88 38.75 -35.78
C THR A 839 32.40 38.60 -35.44
N ARG A 840 32.10 37.83 -34.40
CA ARG A 840 30.73 37.58 -33.92
C ARG A 840 30.25 38.74 -33.04
N GLY A 841 29.29 39.53 -33.53
CA GLY A 841 28.58 40.54 -32.73
C GLY A 841 27.28 39.99 -32.15
N GLU A 842 27.09 40.11 -30.84
CA GLU A 842 25.89 39.64 -30.13
C GLU A 842 24.89 40.79 -29.94
N VAL A 843 23.67 40.63 -30.46
CA VAL A 843 22.53 41.52 -30.18
C VAL A 843 21.57 40.76 -29.28
N LEU A 844 21.52 41.14 -28.01
CA LEU A 844 20.75 40.44 -26.97
C LEU A 844 19.25 40.67 -27.12
N CYS A 845 18.88 41.89 -27.53
CA CYS A 845 17.50 42.30 -27.77
C CYS A 845 17.50 43.54 -28.69
N ALA A 846 16.70 43.50 -29.75
CA ALA A 846 16.40 44.68 -30.56
C ALA A 846 14.89 44.77 -30.80
N GLY A 847 14.35 45.97 -30.93
CA GLY A 847 12.91 46.13 -31.15
C GLY A 847 12.54 47.52 -31.62
N PHE A 848 11.28 47.70 -31.98
CA PHE A 848 10.75 49.02 -32.35
C PHE A 848 9.38 49.23 -31.73
N THR A 849 9.11 50.46 -31.29
CA THR A 849 7.79 50.93 -30.89
C THR A 849 7.20 51.75 -32.03
N ILE A 850 5.94 51.49 -32.38
CA ILE A 850 5.19 52.27 -33.37
C ILE A 850 4.05 52.96 -32.63
N LEU A 851 4.16 54.28 -32.51
CA LEU A 851 3.23 55.14 -31.80
C LEU A 851 2.49 56.01 -32.83
N GLN A 852 1.18 55.81 -32.96
CA GLN A 852 0.40 56.58 -33.92
C GLN A 852 0.18 58.00 -33.39
N THR A 853 0.79 58.99 -34.02
CA THR A 853 0.67 60.40 -33.64
C THR A 853 -0.47 61.11 -34.38
N SER A 854 -0.89 60.61 -35.56
CA SER A 854 -2.04 61.13 -36.31
C SER A 854 -2.69 60.03 -37.19
N PRO A 855 -3.88 60.23 -37.79
CA PRO A 855 -4.51 59.22 -38.66
C PRO A 855 -3.69 58.89 -39.92
N HIS A 856 -2.70 59.71 -40.28
CA HIS A 856 -1.83 59.51 -41.44
C HIS A 856 -0.32 59.50 -41.11
N SER A 857 0.06 59.53 -39.83
CA SER A 857 1.47 59.49 -39.41
C SER A 857 1.68 58.69 -38.12
N ALA A 858 2.73 57.88 -38.08
CA ALA A 858 3.17 57.15 -36.88
C ALA A 858 4.67 57.39 -36.64
N LEU A 859 5.03 57.59 -35.38
CA LEU A 859 6.40 57.69 -34.90
C LEU A 859 6.94 56.28 -34.61
N ILE A 860 8.12 55.96 -35.14
CA ILE A 860 8.76 54.65 -34.94
C ILE A 860 10.08 54.85 -34.20
N SER A 861 10.20 54.31 -32.98
CA SER A 861 11.44 54.39 -32.20
C SER A 861 12.10 53.01 -32.12
N TYR A 862 13.40 52.94 -32.45
CA TYR A 862 14.18 51.70 -32.45
C TYR A 862 15.02 51.58 -31.18
N TYR A 863 15.13 50.36 -30.65
CA TYR A 863 15.92 50.02 -29.47
C TYR A 863 16.87 48.88 -29.79
N ASN A 864 18.12 49.00 -29.37
CA ASN A 864 19.13 47.95 -29.51
C ASN A 864 19.95 47.84 -28.23
N GLN A 865 20.03 46.64 -27.66
CA GLN A 865 20.91 46.32 -26.54
C GLN A 865 22.10 45.50 -27.05
N ALA A 866 23.25 46.17 -27.22
CA ALA A 866 24.52 45.54 -27.51
C ALA A 866 25.19 45.03 -26.22
N SER A 867 25.99 43.97 -26.35
CA SER A 867 26.72 43.21 -25.32
C SER A 867 27.19 43.97 -24.07
N ALA A 868 27.15 43.27 -22.93
CA ALA A 868 27.33 43.76 -21.55
C ALA A 868 28.68 44.44 -21.19
N GLU A 869 29.64 44.57 -22.11
CA GLU A 869 30.94 45.20 -21.82
C GLU A 869 31.04 46.69 -22.22
N LEU A 870 30.00 47.27 -22.82
CA LEU A 870 29.92 48.70 -23.10
C LEU A 870 28.79 49.34 -22.29
N LEU A 871 29.16 50.07 -21.23
CA LEU A 871 28.29 50.93 -20.43
C LEU A 871 27.75 52.09 -21.29
N LEU A 872 26.65 51.87 -22.01
CA LEU A 872 25.81 52.97 -22.50
C LEU A 872 24.33 52.67 -22.24
N PRO A 873 23.55 53.65 -21.74
CA PRO A 873 22.10 53.53 -21.62
C PRO A 873 21.46 53.50 -23.01
N LEU A 874 20.32 52.81 -23.10
CA LEU A 874 19.48 52.63 -24.30
C LEU A 874 19.52 53.85 -25.25
N ILE A 875 20.15 53.71 -26.43
CA ILE A 875 20.14 54.77 -27.44
C ILE A 875 18.79 54.71 -28.17
N SER A 876 18.01 55.78 -28.05
CA SER A 876 16.81 56.04 -28.86
C SER A 876 17.19 57.04 -29.95
N THR A 877 17.31 56.60 -31.20
CA THR A 877 17.46 57.48 -32.36
C THR A 877 16.40 57.21 -33.41
N ASP A 878 16.01 58.28 -34.12
CA ASP A 878 15.09 58.23 -35.25
C ASP A 878 15.72 57.46 -36.43
N VAL A 879 14.92 56.69 -37.16
CA VAL A 879 15.36 55.60 -38.08
C VAL A 879 16.11 56.10 -39.33
N ALA A 880 16.24 57.41 -39.52
CA ALA A 880 16.85 58.03 -40.71
C ALA A 880 18.38 57.78 -40.86
N GLY A 881 19.04 57.13 -39.90
CA GLY A 881 20.51 56.97 -39.89
C GLY A 881 21.08 55.55 -40.06
N LEU A 882 20.28 54.51 -40.31
CA LEU A 882 20.75 53.11 -40.33
C LEU A 882 20.62 52.41 -41.69
N SER A 883 21.52 51.44 -41.93
CA SER A 883 21.88 50.83 -43.22
C SER A 883 20.70 50.40 -44.12
N SER A 884 20.94 50.43 -45.45
CA SER A 884 20.00 50.11 -46.53
C SER A 884 19.26 48.77 -46.40
N SER A 885 19.79 47.82 -45.64
CA SER A 885 19.17 46.52 -45.35
C SER A 885 17.89 46.63 -44.50
N PHE A 886 17.87 47.55 -43.53
CA PHE A 886 16.73 47.76 -42.64
C PHE A 886 15.53 48.39 -43.36
N TYR A 887 15.80 49.33 -44.27
CA TYR A 887 14.78 49.95 -45.10
C TYR A 887 14.06 48.93 -46.00
N HIS A 888 14.80 47.94 -46.52
CA HIS A 888 14.24 46.88 -47.34
C HIS A 888 13.29 45.95 -46.56
N ASN A 889 13.70 45.52 -45.36
CA ASN A 889 12.86 44.71 -44.48
C ASN A 889 11.61 45.47 -44.02
N PHE A 890 11.74 46.77 -43.74
CA PHE A 890 10.60 47.63 -43.42
C PHE A 890 9.60 47.72 -44.60
N CYS A 891 10.08 47.88 -45.83
CA CYS A 891 9.22 47.91 -47.01
C CYS A 891 8.50 46.57 -47.26
N ALA A 892 9.15 45.44 -46.95
CA ALA A 892 8.54 44.12 -47.03
C ALA A 892 7.40 43.95 -46.00
N CYS A 893 7.63 44.33 -44.74
CA CYS A 893 6.59 44.31 -43.71
C CYS A 893 5.42 45.24 -44.02
N ARG A 894 5.69 46.44 -44.57
CA ARG A 894 4.64 47.37 -45.00
C ARG A 894 3.76 46.76 -46.09
N ARG A 895 4.35 46.08 -47.07
CA ARG A 895 3.59 45.38 -48.13
C ARG A 895 2.74 44.24 -47.56
N PHE A 896 3.29 43.44 -46.67
CA PHE A 896 2.58 42.33 -46.02
C PHE A 896 1.35 42.81 -45.24
N LEU A 897 1.50 43.84 -44.40
CA LEU A 897 0.39 44.38 -43.61
C LEU A 897 -0.67 45.09 -44.47
N SER A 898 -0.27 45.75 -45.55
CA SER A 898 -1.23 46.32 -46.51
C SER A 898 -2.02 45.27 -47.28
N GLN A 899 -1.46 44.07 -47.49
CA GLN A 899 -2.12 42.97 -48.20
C GLN A 899 -3.12 42.19 -47.32
N HIS A 900 -3.01 42.28 -46.00
CA HIS A 900 -3.85 41.54 -45.04
C HIS A 900 -4.76 42.44 -44.21
N ARG A 901 -5.08 43.65 -44.70
CA ARG A 901 -5.83 44.67 -43.94
C ARG A 901 -7.32 44.34 -43.75
N ASP A 902 -7.92 43.54 -44.64
CA ASP A 902 -9.38 43.35 -44.71
C ASP A 902 -9.87 41.93 -44.38
N SER A 903 -9.02 41.01 -43.89
CA SER A 903 -9.46 39.68 -43.46
C SER A 903 -9.79 39.66 -41.95
N ALA A 904 -11.03 39.97 -41.59
CA ALA A 904 -11.53 39.79 -40.23
C ALA A 904 -11.98 38.32 -39.99
N PRO A 905 -11.67 37.70 -38.84
CA PRO A 905 -12.20 36.38 -38.47
C PRO A 905 -13.65 36.46 -37.98
N PRO A 906 -14.46 35.37 -38.10
CA PRO A 906 -15.86 35.37 -37.68
C PRO A 906 -16.00 35.36 -36.14
N PRO A 907 -17.11 35.88 -35.58
CA PRO A 907 -17.34 35.88 -34.14
C PRO A 907 -17.70 34.49 -33.61
N PRO A 908 -17.38 34.19 -32.32
CA PRO A 908 -17.67 32.89 -31.69
C PRO A 908 -19.17 32.70 -31.40
N PRO A 909 -19.66 31.45 -31.32
CA PRO A 909 -21.05 31.16 -30.97
C PRO A 909 -21.29 31.40 -29.46
N PRO A 910 -22.53 31.71 -29.05
CA PRO A 910 -22.83 32.02 -27.64
C PRO A 910 -22.86 30.74 -26.79
N GLU A 911 -22.20 30.81 -25.63
CA GLU A 911 -22.18 29.78 -24.58
C GLU A 911 -23.59 29.60 -23.98
N ARG A 912 -24.07 28.34 -23.93
CA ARG A 912 -25.26 27.97 -23.17
C ARG A 912 -24.92 27.98 -21.68
N THR A 913 -25.51 28.90 -20.94
CA THR A 913 -25.66 28.85 -19.49
C THR A 913 -26.76 27.86 -19.13
N GLU A 914 -26.41 26.73 -18.50
CA GLU A 914 -27.36 25.91 -17.76
C GLU A 914 -27.26 26.22 -16.26
N SER A 915 -28.33 26.83 -15.75
CA SER A 915 -28.65 27.06 -14.35
C SER A 915 -29.16 25.78 -13.70
N HIS A 916 -28.52 25.34 -12.61
CA HIS A 916 -29.12 24.39 -11.67
C HIS A 916 -29.77 25.17 -10.52
N GLU A 917 -31.09 25.29 -10.56
CA GLU A 917 -31.92 25.48 -9.36
C GLU A 917 -32.55 24.14 -8.95
N SER A 918 -32.70 24.03 -7.63
CA SER A 918 -33.34 22.99 -6.84
C SER A 918 -34.69 22.49 -7.39
N ASN A 919 -34.98 21.20 -7.20
CA ASN A 919 -36.35 20.79 -6.92
C ASN A 919 -36.45 19.64 -5.92
N GLU A 920 -37.20 19.94 -4.87
CA GLU A 920 -37.85 18.98 -3.99
C GLU A 920 -38.88 18.15 -4.77
N SER A 921 -39.18 16.99 -4.20
CA SER A 921 -40.27 16.10 -4.55
C SER A 921 -41.63 16.78 -4.58
N GLN A 922 -42.42 16.56 -5.63
CA GLN A 922 -43.83 16.18 -5.52
C GLN A 922 -44.40 15.70 -6.87
N THR A 923 -45.09 14.57 -6.80
CA THR A 923 -45.91 13.94 -7.83
C THR A 923 -47.24 14.66 -8.02
N SER A 924 -47.69 14.87 -9.26
CA SER A 924 -48.98 14.40 -9.81
C SER A 924 -49.44 15.22 -11.02
N GLU A 925 -50.28 14.56 -11.81
CA GLU A 925 -50.78 14.83 -13.16
C GLU A 925 -51.55 16.16 -13.33
N GLY A 926 -51.65 16.62 -14.60
CA GLY A 926 -52.83 17.36 -15.07
C GLY A 926 -52.58 18.60 -15.93
N ASP A 927 -52.53 18.38 -17.25
CA ASP A 927 -53.43 19.01 -18.24
C ASP A 927 -53.44 20.54 -18.58
N PHE A 928 -53.48 20.78 -19.90
CA PHE A 928 -54.10 21.86 -20.69
C PHE A 928 -53.36 23.19 -21.02
N GLU A 929 -52.97 23.26 -22.31
CA GLU A 929 -53.25 24.28 -23.34
C GLU A 929 -52.91 25.78 -23.17
N ARG A 930 -52.20 26.28 -24.22
CA ARG A 930 -52.42 27.55 -24.98
C ARG A 930 -52.13 28.87 -24.20
N LEU A 931 -51.69 30.00 -24.78
CA LEU A 931 -51.65 30.56 -26.12
C LEU A 931 -50.76 31.82 -26.06
N ILE A 932 -49.98 32.09 -27.12
CA ILE A 932 -49.84 33.38 -27.82
C ILE A 932 -49.17 34.62 -27.17
N SER A 933 -48.19 35.14 -27.95
CA SER A 933 -47.83 36.55 -28.19
C SER A 933 -47.10 37.32 -27.09
N SER A 934 -46.27 38.32 -27.36
CA SER A 934 -45.55 38.77 -28.55
C SER A 934 -44.78 40.03 -28.10
N THR A 935 -43.48 40.07 -28.40
CA THR A 935 -42.77 41.28 -28.87
C THR A 935 -42.63 42.48 -27.88
N PRO A 936 -41.73 43.44 -28.14
CA PRO A 936 -40.37 43.34 -27.61
C PRO A 936 -39.92 44.65 -26.93
N LEU A 937 -38.80 44.59 -26.22
CA LEU A 937 -37.73 45.60 -26.26
C LEU A 937 -36.46 45.01 -25.66
#